data_AF-A0A2T3G857-F1
#
_entry.id   AF-A0A2T3G857-F1
#
_cell.length_a   1.000
_cell.length_b   1.000
_cell.length_c   1.000
_cell.angle_alpha   90.00
_cell.angle_beta   90.00
_cell.angle_gamma   90.00
#
_symmetry.space_group_name_H-M   'P 1'
#
loop_
_entity.id
_entity.type
_entity.pdbx_description
1 polymer ?
#
loop_
_entity_poly.entity_id
_entity_poly.type
_entity_poly.pdbx_seq_one_letter_code
_entity_poly.pdbx_strand_id
1 'polypeptide(L)'
;MNPQSDPRAAMTSAVRRHAAAVIAAVIVIILELFVFNLPFWQTLGSHPVEAHDDGVGTGLVVEEGGIAVVTDPDQAWRDISSDQWIEYLYMGHTNSEHPHQGDPVRWRISTAKNTDGGWYDANADVGYSPSSEASRYSRVGGRATRVRIRYQMDKGAVIPYNPITVNPRVPLRFEPLRVAVEIIIAALIVLFRPSSRLYRTPFGRSRACIVPLGACAALTCLTPLALFAMAAPQESPDPVYWDFYATYQATDQYQRLADAILHGRPWLDYPVNGAFADMVNPYDTRSRTLLALNHPETPIYFDVAFHDGKYYSYFGVLPALLLFAPFKAVTGMRLPTNAGIAIVALLASVACALLVIQIARLIARRRPVSLGAVMLGMVMIMLGNGIAMLIQLGLFYQIPQEMAVACAAGGICLWIEARLRGLDLRFLAGGSLLMALTIACRPQVILASLIAIPLFADDIVRLWRGGLADRRGLVREAAVWACAIVPYLLVFAPQFAYNMVRFGSPTNFGATYNLTGYDMTHFHAPLTQYPAFVFHYLFQPPNLTAHFPFVGWDEIPLTTWRSEHPHFGGWFMTDAPFALILFAVVLWRPLVRRVKATGLIAGALTAAGLAFLINARITGVDYRYEIDFAWMLMIAVLVALYALDTELNAAGGADAAADVVPDPDAKASVLDAHDTLRRLVFGGFAIAVALAFLFLFLKQFADGMNMPVRIRWDVASWFLFM
;
A
#
# COMPACT_ATOMS: atom_id res chain seq x y z
N MET A 1 -55.43 -8.57 -29.26
CA MET A 1 -54.44 -7.85 -30.09
C MET A 1 -53.40 -7.26 -29.16
N ASN A 2 -52.20 -7.84 -29.13
CA ASN A 2 -51.05 -7.34 -28.37
C ASN A 2 -50.43 -6.15 -29.13
N PRO A 3 -50.15 -5.00 -28.49
CA PRO A 3 -49.30 -3.99 -29.09
C PRO A 3 -47.87 -4.52 -29.13
N GLN A 4 -47.33 -4.65 -30.34
CA GLN A 4 -45.94 -5.02 -30.59
C GLN A 4 -45.01 -4.03 -29.88
N SER A 5 -44.16 -4.54 -28.99
CA SER A 5 -43.00 -3.82 -28.48
C SER A 5 -42.06 -3.49 -29.65
N ASP A 6 -41.92 -2.21 -30.00
CA ASP A 6 -41.02 -1.75 -31.05
C ASP A 6 -39.57 -2.22 -30.79
N PRO A 7 -38.99 -3.09 -31.63
CA PRO A 7 -37.63 -3.60 -31.46
C PRO A 7 -36.57 -2.49 -31.45
N ARG A 8 -36.82 -1.37 -32.14
CA ARG A 8 -35.88 -0.24 -32.21
C ARG A 8 -35.85 0.57 -30.91
N ALA A 9 -37.00 0.71 -30.24
CA ALA A 9 -37.10 1.32 -28.91
C ALA A 9 -36.43 0.45 -27.82
N ALA A 10 -36.59 -0.88 -27.92
CA ALA A 10 -35.91 -1.83 -27.04
C ALA A 10 -34.37 -1.76 -27.20
N MET A 11 -33.88 -1.73 -28.45
CA MET A 11 -32.45 -1.66 -28.77
C MET A 11 -31.81 -0.33 -28.35
N THR A 12 -32.46 0.81 -28.60
CA THR A 12 -31.99 2.13 -28.13
C THR A 12 -31.97 2.25 -26.61
N SER A 13 -32.93 1.64 -25.89
CA SER A 13 -32.92 1.57 -24.43
C SER A 13 -31.80 0.68 -23.86
N ALA A 14 -31.43 -0.38 -24.57
CA ALA A 14 -30.34 -1.29 -24.19
C ALA A 14 -28.98 -0.64 -24.43
N VAL A 15 -28.80 0.07 -25.55
CA VAL A 15 -27.59 0.84 -25.86
C VAL A 15 -27.39 1.97 -24.84
N ARG A 16 -28.42 2.74 -24.49
CA ARG A 16 -28.33 3.75 -23.41
C ARG A 16 -27.96 3.15 -22.05
N ARG A 17 -28.44 1.94 -21.73
CA ARG A 17 -28.14 1.26 -20.46
C ARG A 17 -26.69 0.78 -20.35
N HIS A 18 -26.06 0.41 -21.48
CA HIS A 18 -24.70 -0.13 -21.51
C HIS A 18 -23.68 0.84 -22.12
N ALA A 19 -24.09 2.06 -22.50
CA ALA A 19 -23.24 3.04 -23.19
C ALA A 19 -21.89 3.25 -22.51
N ALA A 20 -21.86 3.41 -21.18
CA ALA A 20 -20.59 3.60 -20.46
C ALA A 20 -19.66 2.38 -20.53
N ALA A 21 -20.21 1.16 -20.48
CA ALA A 21 -19.41 -0.05 -20.60
C ALA A 21 -18.91 -0.24 -22.04
N VAL A 22 -19.74 0.10 -23.04
CA VAL A 22 -19.33 0.09 -24.45
C VAL A 22 -18.24 1.12 -24.72
N ILE A 23 -18.39 2.35 -24.21
CA ILE A 23 -17.37 3.40 -24.32
C ILE A 23 -16.06 2.94 -23.67
N ALA A 24 -16.14 2.38 -22.46
CA ALA A 24 -14.96 1.86 -21.78
C ALA A 24 -14.29 0.74 -22.58
N ALA A 25 -15.06 -0.21 -23.14
CA ALA A 25 -14.54 -1.26 -23.99
C ALA A 25 -13.90 -0.72 -25.29
N VAL A 26 -14.50 0.30 -25.91
CA VAL A 26 -13.92 0.98 -27.07
C VAL A 26 -12.61 1.68 -26.71
N ILE A 27 -12.54 2.32 -25.54
CA ILE A 27 -11.30 2.95 -25.05
C ILE A 27 -10.21 1.89 -24.86
N VAL A 28 -10.51 0.78 -24.17
CA VAL A 28 -9.59 -0.36 -24.00
C VAL A 28 -9.09 -0.87 -25.36
N ILE A 29 -10.00 -1.08 -26.32
CA ILE A 29 -9.62 -1.50 -27.68
C ILE A 29 -8.71 -0.48 -28.36
N ILE A 30 -8.98 0.82 -28.22
CA ILE A 30 -8.15 1.88 -28.80
C ILE A 30 -6.76 1.92 -28.15
N LEU A 31 -6.69 1.81 -26.82
CA LEU A 31 -5.43 1.76 -26.08
C LEU A 31 -4.58 0.57 -26.54
N GLU A 32 -5.16 -0.63 -26.57
CA GLU A 32 -4.46 -1.83 -26.99
C GLU A 32 -4.04 -1.79 -28.46
N LEU A 33 -4.94 -1.42 -29.38
CA LEU A 33 -4.64 -1.45 -30.82
C LEU A 33 -3.70 -0.33 -31.25
N PHE A 34 -3.79 0.86 -30.67
CA PHE A 34 -3.11 2.05 -31.20
C PHE A 34 -2.10 2.68 -30.26
N VAL A 35 -2.31 2.66 -28.94
CA VAL A 35 -1.38 3.29 -27.98
C VAL A 35 -0.25 2.34 -27.63
N PHE A 36 -0.57 1.21 -27.00
CA PHE A 36 0.44 0.23 -26.59
C PHE A 36 1.06 -0.52 -27.77
N ASN A 37 0.37 -0.56 -28.90
CA ASN A 37 0.87 -1.10 -30.16
C ASN A 37 1.28 -0.02 -31.18
N LEU A 38 1.49 1.23 -30.74
CA LEU A 38 2.03 2.27 -31.62
C LEU A 38 3.34 1.86 -32.34
N PRO A 39 4.29 1.15 -31.70
CA PRO A 39 5.52 0.70 -32.38
C PRO A 39 5.26 -0.23 -33.58
N PHE A 40 4.23 -1.08 -33.52
CA PHE A 40 3.84 -1.94 -34.65
C PHE A 40 3.45 -1.09 -35.87
N TRP A 41 2.62 -0.06 -35.67
CA TRP A 41 2.21 0.82 -36.76
C TRP A 41 3.36 1.67 -37.31
N GLN A 42 4.23 2.16 -36.42
CA GLN A 42 5.40 2.96 -36.82
C GLN A 42 6.43 2.14 -37.61
N THR A 43 6.52 0.83 -37.36
CA THR A 43 7.53 -0.04 -37.99
C THR A 43 6.99 -0.89 -39.15
N LEU A 44 5.72 -0.71 -39.54
CA LEU A 44 5.11 -1.48 -40.64
C LEU A 44 5.87 -1.31 -41.97
N GLY A 45 6.35 -0.08 -42.22
CA GLY A 45 7.16 0.27 -43.39
C GLY A 45 8.68 0.12 -43.19
N SER A 46 9.13 -0.36 -42.04
CA SER A 46 10.57 -0.49 -41.76
C SER A 46 11.22 -1.58 -42.60
N HIS A 47 12.49 -1.35 -42.92
CA HIS A 47 13.39 -2.29 -43.61
C HIS A 47 14.45 -2.76 -42.61
N PRO A 48 14.26 -3.91 -41.95
CA PRO A 48 15.22 -4.42 -40.99
C PRO A 48 16.56 -4.70 -41.65
N VAL A 49 17.63 -4.23 -41.05
CA VAL A 49 19.02 -4.54 -41.46
C VAL A 49 19.85 -4.87 -40.23
N GLU A 50 20.86 -5.69 -40.40
CA GLU A 50 21.84 -5.92 -39.34
C GLU A 50 22.69 -4.64 -39.15
N ALA A 51 22.92 -4.24 -37.91
CA ALA A 51 23.74 -3.08 -37.59
C ALA A 51 25.21 -3.38 -37.93
N HIS A 52 25.94 -2.37 -38.43
CA HIS A 52 27.38 -2.48 -38.52
C HIS A 52 27.98 -2.37 -37.11
N ASP A 53 28.78 -3.35 -36.72
CA ASP A 53 29.49 -3.36 -35.44
C ASP A 53 30.77 -2.53 -35.56
N ASP A 54 30.78 -1.36 -34.95
CA ASP A 54 31.90 -0.41 -35.01
C ASP A 54 32.96 -0.67 -33.93
N GLY A 55 32.75 -1.71 -33.10
CA GLY A 55 33.67 -2.14 -32.07
C GLY A 55 33.22 -1.82 -30.64
N VAL A 56 34.09 -2.18 -29.71
CA VAL A 56 33.81 -2.13 -28.26
C VAL A 56 34.84 -1.29 -27.51
N GLY A 57 34.43 -0.76 -26.36
CA GLY A 57 35.31 -0.08 -25.43
C GLY A 57 36.27 -1.02 -24.72
N THR A 58 37.34 -0.46 -24.15
CA THR A 58 38.39 -1.23 -23.46
C THR A 58 37.89 -1.96 -22.21
N GLY A 59 36.73 -1.57 -21.68
CA GLY A 59 36.09 -2.22 -20.54
C GLY A 59 35.23 -3.43 -20.88
N LEU A 60 35.15 -3.82 -22.16
CA LEU A 60 34.37 -4.95 -22.64
C LEU A 60 35.26 -5.93 -23.43
N VAL A 61 35.38 -7.16 -22.94
CA VAL A 61 36.13 -8.22 -23.63
C VAL A 61 35.15 -9.18 -24.27
N VAL A 62 35.15 -9.26 -25.59
CA VAL A 62 34.32 -10.21 -26.35
C VAL A 62 35.07 -11.53 -26.46
N GLU A 63 34.43 -12.62 -26.04
CA GLU A 63 35.03 -13.97 -26.04
C GLU A 63 34.49 -14.84 -27.17
N GLU A 64 35.26 -15.88 -27.54
CA GLU A 64 34.79 -16.92 -28.46
C GLU A 64 33.60 -17.66 -27.84
N GLY A 65 32.41 -17.53 -28.45
CA GLY A 65 31.17 -18.11 -27.93
C GLY A 65 29.98 -17.15 -27.88
N GLY A 66 30.16 -15.88 -28.28
CA GLY A 66 29.06 -14.91 -28.36
C GLY A 66 28.68 -14.32 -26.99
N ILE A 67 29.63 -14.22 -26.08
CA ILE A 67 29.51 -13.52 -24.80
C ILE A 67 30.52 -12.37 -24.74
N ALA A 68 30.25 -11.41 -23.87
CA ALA A 68 31.20 -10.39 -23.50
C ALA A 68 31.28 -10.25 -21.97
N VAL A 69 32.49 -10.02 -21.47
CA VAL A 69 32.77 -9.85 -20.05
C VAL A 69 33.10 -8.39 -19.75
N VAL A 70 32.39 -7.82 -18.77
CA VAL A 70 32.63 -6.46 -18.29
C VAL A 70 33.87 -6.45 -17.41
N THR A 71 34.95 -5.84 -17.87
CA THR A 71 36.22 -5.74 -17.13
C THR A 71 36.38 -4.38 -16.44
N ASP A 72 35.81 -3.34 -17.03
CA ASP A 72 35.73 -1.97 -16.50
C ASP A 72 34.37 -1.36 -16.87
N PRO A 73 33.43 -1.22 -15.90
CA PRO A 73 32.10 -0.67 -16.16
C PRO A 73 32.09 0.72 -16.83
N ASP A 74 33.07 1.57 -16.53
CA ASP A 74 33.11 2.94 -17.08
C ASP A 74 33.51 2.96 -18.56
N GLN A 75 34.16 1.90 -19.04
CA GLN A 75 34.59 1.72 -20.43
C GLN A 75 33.88 0.55 -21.14
N ALA A 76 32.82 0.02 -20.55
CA ALA A 76 32.05 -1.09 -21.11
C ALA A 76 30.97 -0.57 -22.06
N TRP A 77 31.36 -0.34 -23.32
CA TRP A 77 30.43 0.10 -24.36
C TRP A 77 30.62 -0.64 -25.68
N ARG A 78 29.59 -0.62 -26.53
CA ARG A 78 29.59 -1.15 -27.90
C ARG A 78 29.01 -0.11 -28.85
N ASP A 79 29.73 0.17 -29.93
CA ASP A 79 29.30 1.10 -30.97
C ASP A 79 28.68 0.34 -32.14
N ILE A 80 27.56 0.86 -32.63
CA ILE A 80 26.92 0.37 -33.84
C ILE A 80 26.55 1.52 -34.77
N SER A 81 26.54 1.25 -36.06
CA SER A 81 26.11 2.20 -37.09
C SER A 81 25.22 1.56 -38.15
N SER A 82 24.54 2.42 -38.91
CA SER A 82 23.68 2.03 -40.01
C SER A 82 23.59 3.16 -41.04
N ASP A 83 23.45 2.79 -42.31
CA ASP A 83 23.26 3.74 -43.42
C ASP A 83 21.89 4.43 -43.36
N GLN A 84 20.90 3.79 -42.72
CA GLN A 84 19.59 4.37 -42.42
C GLN A 84 19.55 4.95 -40.99
N TRP A 85 18.66 5.93 -40.77
CA TRP A 85 18.37 6.43 -39.43
C TRP A 85 17.89 5.30 -38.52
N ILE A 86 18.45 5.22 -37.33
CA ILE A 86 18.16 4.21 -36.31
C ILE A 86 16.96 4.70 -35.49
N GLU A 87 15.78 4.19 -35.83
CA GLU A 87 14.54 4.49 -35.13
C GLU A 87 14.27 3.49 -34.01
N TYR A 88 14.56 2.21 -34.26
CA TYR A 88 14.41 1.12 -33.29
C TYR A 88 15.59 0.15 -33.40
N LEU A 89 15.90 -0.52 -32.28
CA LEU A 89 16.83 -1.62 -32.20
C LEU A 89 16.12 -2.89 -31.74
N TYR A 90 16.56 -4.05 -32.20
CA TYR A 90 16.20 -5.35 -31.65
C TYR A 90 17.46 -6.15 -31.31
N MET A 91 17.51 -6.63 -30.06
CA MET A 91 18.58 -7.49 -29.56
C MET A 91 18.28 -8.95 -29.93
N GLY A 92 18.95 -9.45 -30.98
CA GLY A 92 18.71 -10.79 -31.49
C GLY A 92 19.23 -11.89 -30.56
N HIS A 93 18.67 -13.09 -30.70
CA HIS A 93 19.10 -14.24 -29.92
C HIS A 93 20.55 -14.65 -30.19
N THR A 94 21.19 -15.22 -29.18
CA THR A 94 22.48 -15.91 -29.32
C THR A 94 22.45 -17.20 -28.50
N ASN A 95 23.19 -18.22 -28.93
CA ASN A 95 23.26 -19.53 -28.27
C ASN A 95 23.85 -19.47 -26.86
N SER A 96 24.57 -18.40 -26.55
CA SER A 96 25.12 -18.12 -25.23
C SER A 96 24.12 -17.56 -24.22
N GLU A 97 22.91 -17.19 -24.66
CA GLU A 97 21.85 -16.79 -23.74
C GLU A 97 21.36 -17.99 -22.93
N HIS A 98 21.36 -17.84 -21.62
CA HIS A 98 20.73 -18.78 -20.70
C HIS A 98 19.65 -18.02 -19.91
N PRO A 99 18.39 -17.99 -20.36
CA PRO A 99 17.34 -17.26 -19.67
C PRO A 99 17.13 -17.79 -18.26
N HIS A 100 17.24 -16.91 -17.26
CA HIS A 100 16.99 -17.24 -15.86
C HIS A 100 16.47 -16.03 -15.10
N GLN A 101 15.86 -16.28 -13.93
CA GLN A 101 15.42 -15.20 -13.06
C GLN A 101 16.64 -14.38 -12.60
N GLY A 102 16.69 -13.09 -12.95
CA GLY A 102 17.84 -12.23 -12.60
C GLY A 102 18.81 -11.94 -13.73
N ASP A 103 18.41 -12.16 -14.99
CA ASP A 103 19.26 -12.01 -16.19
C ASP A 103 19.19 -10.66 -16.95
N PRO A 104 18.81 -9.50 -16.37
CA PRO A 104 18.64 -8.30 -17.18
C PRO A 104 19.97 -7.76 -17.67
N VAL A 105 20.02 -7.36 -18.94
CA VAL A 105 21.13 -6.62 -19.53
C VAL A 105 20.69 -5.17 -19.63
N ARG A 106 21.33 -4.28 -18.87
CA ARG A 106 21.00 -2.86 -18.79
C ARG A 106 22.05 -2.02 -19.50
N TRP A 107 21.63 -0.91 -20.11
CA TRP A 107 22.53 0.06 -20.73
C TRP A 107 21.92 1.46 -20.77
N ARG A 108 22.78 2.45 -21.01
CA ARG A 108 22.41 3.78 -21.48
C ARG A 108 22.81 3.93 -22.94
N ILE A 109 22.08 4.77 -23.66
CA ILE A 109 22.33 5.02 -25.09
C ILE A 109 23.03 6.36 -25.26
N SER A 110 24.09 6.40 -26.06
CA SER A 110 24.53 7.63 -26.71
C SER A 110 24.22 7.59 -28.20
N THR A 111 23.88 8.73 -28.78
CA THR A 111 23.56 8.84 -30.21
C THR A 111 24.49 9.83 -30.90
N ALA A 112 24.75 9.59 -32.17
CA ALA A 112 25.41 10.54 -33.06
C ALA A 112 24.84 10.46 -34.47
N LYS A 113 24.88 11.58 -35.18
CA LYS A 113 24.60 11.70 -36.61
C LYS A 113 25.91 11.83 -37.37
N ASN A 114 25.86 11.58 -38.68
CA ASN A 114 27.02 11.78 -39.56
C ASN A 114 27.52 13.24 -39.59
N THR A 115 26.69 14.20 -39.18
CA THR A 115 27.02 15.62 -39.08
C THR A 115 27.58 16.05 -37.73
N ASP A 116 27.52 15.18 -36.73
CA ASP A 116 27.86 15.53 -35.36
C ASP A 116 29.37 15.36 -35.11
N GLY A 117 29.94 16.23 -34.27
CA GLY A 117 31.35 16.16 -33.87
C GLY A 117 31.65 15.13 -32.77
N GLY A 118 30.62 14.45 -32.24
CA GLY A 118 30.76 13.51 -31.12
C GLY A 118 29.44 12.91 -30.68
N TRP A 119 29.48 12.19 -29.55
CA TRP A 119 28.35 11.49 -28.96
C TRP A 119 27.50 12.39 -28.06
N TYR A 120 26.19 12.21 -28.10
CA TYR A 120 25.23 12.81 -27.17
C TYR A 120 24.65 11.73 -26.26
N ASP A 121 24.74 11.95 -24.95
CA ASP A 121 24.45 10.94 -23.94
C ASP A 121 23.03 11.06 -23.39
N ALA A 122 22.29 9.94 -23.39
CA ALA A 122 21.07 9.81 -22.61
C ALA A 122 21.39 9.34 -21.17
N ASN A 123 20.48 9.64 -20.25
CA ASN A 123 20.63 9.36 -18.82
C ASN A 123 19.64 8.32 -18.28
N ALA A 124 18.74 7.79 -19.10
CA ALA A 124 17.80 6.74 -18.72
C ALA A 124 18.43 5.35 -18.85
N ASP A 125 18.27 4.53 -17.82
CA ASP A 125 18.63 3.11 -17.88
C ASP A 125 17.55 2.35 -18.66
N VAL A 126 17.93 1.83 -19.81
CA VAL A 126 17.13 0.94 -20.65
C VAL A 126 17.78 -0.44 -20.70
N GLY A 127 17.15 -1.40 -21.37
CA GLY A 127 17.69 -2.75 -21.42
C GLY A 127 16.70 -3.77 -21.94
N TYR A 128 17.06 -5.05 -21.75
CA TYR A 128 16.15 -6.17 -21.90
C TYR A 128 16.48 -7.26 -20.88
N SER A 129 15.59 -8.25 -20.77
CA SER A 129 15.87 -9.52 -20.08
C SER A 129 15.73 -10.66 -21.09
N PRO A 130 16.72 -11.58 -21.22
CA PRO A 130 16.58 -12.81 -22.01
C PRO A 130 15.35 -13.65 -21.63
N SER A 131 14.89 -13.56 -20.38
CA SER A 131 13.63 -14.16 -19.90
C SER A 131 12.35 -13.45 -20.37
N SER A 132 12.45 -12.31 -21.06
CA SER A 132 11.35 -11.45 -21.51
C SER A 132 11.52 -11.07 -22.98
N GLU A 133 10.94 -11.87 -23.88
CA GLU A 133 11.13 -11.72 -25.33
C GLU A 133 10.73 -10.33 -25.86
N ALA A 134 9.63 -9.79 -25.34
CA ALA A 134 9.13 -8.50 -25.79
C ALA A 134 10.00 -7.32 -25.36
N SER A 135 10.90 -7.50 -24.38
CA SER A 135 11.80 -6.45 -23.93
C SER A 135 13.01 -6.22 -24.84
N ARG A 136 13.23 -7.08 -25.84
CA ARG A 136 14.38 -6.99 -26.77
C ARG A 136 14.34 -5.80 -27.72
N TYR A 137 13.21 -5.11 -27.82
CA TYR A 137 13.05 -3.93 -28.64
C TYR A 137 13.42 -2.68 -27.84
N SER A 138 14.06 -1.71 -28.48
CA SER A 138 14.36 -0.41 -27.85
C SER A 138 14.16 0.72 -28.84
N ARG A 139 13.54 1.81 -28.38
CA ARG A 139 13.41 3.05 -29.13
C ARG A 139 14.73 3.82 -29.10
N VAL A 140 15.10 4.41 -30.23
CA VAL A 140 16.25 5.33 -30.33
C VAL A 140 15.78 6.69 -30.84
N GLY A 141 15.35 6.73 -32.11
CA GLY A 141 14.84 7.95 -32.73
C GLY A 141 15.90 9.04 -32.94
N GLY A 142 15.46 10.30 -33.08
CA GLY A 142 16.36 11.45 -33.18
C GLY A 142 17.19 11.55 -34.47
N ARG A 143 16.89 10.73 -35.48
CA ARG A 143 17.65 10.59 -36.75
C ARG A 143 19.12 10.18 -36.54
N ALA A 144 19.41 9.46 -35.46
CA ALA A 144 20.74 8.94 -35.20
C ALA A 144 21.16 7.96 -36.31
N THR A 145 22.41 8.00 -36.75
CA THR A 145 23.01 6.98 -37.65
C THR A 145 24.03 6.11 -36.92
N ARG A 146 24.39 6.51 -35.71
CA ARG A 146 25.30 5.81 -34.81
C ARG A 146 24.71 5.75 -33.41
N VAL A 147 24.85 4.60 -32.76
CA VAL A 147 24.41 4.36 -31.38
C VAL A 147 25.57 3.72 -30.61
N ARG A 148 25.86 4.26 -29.43
CA ARG A 148 26.74 3.64 -28.43
C ARG A 148 25.89 3.07 -27.31
N ILE A 149 25.98 1.77 -27.09
CA ILE A 149 25.36 1.05 -25.98
C ILE A 149 26.37 1.03 -24.84
N ARG A 150 26.10 1.76 -23.76
CA ARG A 150 26.95 1.81 -22.54
C ARG A 150 26.37 0.91 -21.47
N TYR A 151 26.94 -0.27 -21.30
CA TYR A 151 26.42 -1.27 -20.37
C TYR A 151 26.46 -0.77 -18.92
N GLN A 152 25.35 -0.92 -18.20
CA GLN A 152 25.20 -0.57 -16.78
C GLN A 152 25.23 -1.87 -15.95
N MET A 153 26.38 -2.52 -15.96
CA MET A 153 26.61 -3.85 -15.40
C MET A 153 27.86 -3.84 -14.53
N ASP A 154 27.86 -4.67 -13.48
CA ASP A 154 28.98 -4.75 -12.55
C ASP A 154 30.22 -5.38 -13.21
N LYS A 155 31.40 -5.06 -12.68
CA LYS A 155 32.65 -5.70 -13.08
C LYS A 155 32.56 -7.21 -12.87
N GLY A 156 32.93 -7.98 -13.89
CA GLY A 156 32.84 -9.43 -13.94
C GLY A 156 31.50 -9.96 -14.46
N ALA A 157 30.54 -9.08 -14.77
CA ALA A 157 29.29 -9.50 -15.41
C ALA A 157 29.55 -10.11 -16.79
N VAL A 158 28.94 -11.26 -17.05
CA VAL A 158 28.93 -11.93 -18.35
C VAL A 158 27.62 -11.59 -19.04
N ILE A 159 27.69 -10.94 -20.20
CA ILE A 159 26.53 -10.54 -20.98
C ILE A 159 26.53 -11.22 -22.36
N PRO A 160 25.36 -11.53 -22.92
CA PRO A 160 25.28 -12.01 -24.30
C PRO A 160 25.77 -10.94 -25.29
N TYR A 161 26.59 -11.33 -26.26
CA TYR A 161 27.01 -10.46 -27.37
C TYR A 161 26.04 -10.64 -28.54
N ASN A 162 24.85 -10.05 -28.41
CA ASN A 162 23.75 -10.23 -29.34
C ASN A 162 24.03 -9.63 -30.74
N PRO A 163 23.59 -10.25 -31.84
CA PRO A 163 23.42 -9.51 -33.09
C PRO A 163 22.34 -8.43 -32.90
N ILE A 164 22.53 -7.27 -33.53
CA ILE A 164 21.62 -6.12 -33.37
C ILE A 164 20.97 -5.80 -34.72
N THR A 165 19.65 -5.78 -34.75
CA THR A 165 18.88 -5.39 -35.92
C THR A 165 18.42 -3.95 -35.79
N VAL A 166 18.75 -3.12 -36.78
CA VAL A 166 18.25 -1.75 -36.94
C VAL A 166 16.91 -1.76 -37.66
N ASN A 167 15.98 -0.95 -37.15
CA ASN A 167 14.62 -0.78 -37.67
C ASN A 167 13.88 -2.12 -37.86
N PRO A 168 13.80 -2.96 -36.80
CA PRO A 168 13.02 -4.19 -36.83
C PRO A 168 11.53 -3.89 -37.07
N ARG A 169 10.78 -4.89 -37.52
CA ARG A 169 9.31 -4.85 -37.47
C ARG A 169 8.87 -5.29 -36.08
N VAL A 170 8.35 -4.36 -35.28
CA VAL A 170 7.82 -4.68 -33.94
C VAL A 170 6.48 -5.39 -34.13
N PRO A 171 6.27 -6.59 -33.55
CA PRO A 171 5.02 -7.33 -33.72
C PRO A 171 3.86 -6.69 -32.96
N LEU A 172 2.64 -6.84 -33.49
CA LEU A 172 1.42 -6.54 -32.76
C LEU A 172 1.28 -7.53 -31.60
N ARG A 173 1.17 -7.03 -30.36
CA ARG A 173 1.07 -7.87 -29.16
C ARG A 173 -0.06 -7.42 -28.25
N PHE A 174 -0.95 -8.37 -27.95
CA PHE A 174 -1.92 -8.26 -26.87
C PHE A 174 -1.34 -8.91 -25.63
N GLU A 175 -1.20 -8.14 -24.55
CA GLU A 175 -0.66 -8.65 -23.30
C GLU A 175 -1.82 -8.81 -22.28
N PRO A 176 -2.10 -10.04 -21.80
CA PRO A 176 -3.24 -10.30 -20.93
C PRO A 176 -3.24 -9.51 -19.61
N LEU A 177 -2.07 -9.29 -18.99
CA LEU A 177 -1.96 -8.54 -17.74
C LEU A 177 -2.31 -7.05 -17.94
N ARG A 178 -1.86 -6.42 -19.02
CA ARG A 178 -2.17 -5.04 -19.41
C ARG A 178 -3.66 -4.88 -19.64
N VAL A 179 -4.24 -5.74 -20.46
CA VAL A 179 -5.69 -5.77 -20.71
C VAL A 179 -6.45 -5.95 -19.40
N ALA A 180 -5.99 -6.81 -18.50
CA ALA A 180 -6.62 -6.99 -17.19
C ALA A 180 -6.55 -5.70 -16.34
N VAL A 181 -5.40 -5.01 -16.30
CA VAL A 181 -5.24 -3.72 -15.61
C VAL A 181 -6.17 -2.65 -16.20
N GLU A 182 -6.22 -2.54 -17.52
CA GLU A 182 -7.13 -1.61 -18.21
C GLU A 182 -8.60 -1.90 -17.91
N ILE A 183 -9.00 -3.18 -17.93
CA ILE A 183 -10.35 -3.62 -17.58
C ILE A 183 -10.67 -3.29 -16.12
N ILE A 184 -9.73 -3.47 -15.20
CA ILE A 184 -9.94 -3.11 -13.79
C ILE A 184 -10.15 -1.61 -13.64
N ILE A 185 -9.32 -0.77 -14.26
CA ILE A 185 -9.46 0.69 -14.23
C ILE A 185 -10.81 1.11 -14.84
N ALA A 186 -11.14 0.55 -16.00
CA ALA A 186 -12.43 0.76 -16.66
C ALA A 186 -13.60 0.33 -15.76
N ALA A 187 -13.50 -0.82 -15.10
CA ALA A 187 -14.52 -1.33 -14.19
C ALA A 187 -14.68 -0.42 -12.97
N LEU A 188 -13.61 0.07 -12.35
CA LEU A 188 -13.67 1.03 -11.24
C LEU A 188 -14.43 2.30 -11.65
N ILE A 189 -14.10 2.86 -12.82
CA ILE A 189 -14.77 4.06 -13.36
C ILE A 189 -16.24 3.76 -13.67
N VAL A 190 -16.52 2.66 -14.38
CA VAL A 190 -17.87 2.29 -14.83
C VAL A 190 -18.77 1.94 -13.64
N LEU A 191 -18.28 1.19 -12.65
CA LEU A 191 -19.05 0.77 -11.48
C LEU A 191 -19.36 1.94 -10.54
N PHE A 192 -18.38 2.83 -10.33
CA PHE A 192 -18.50 3.94 -9.37
C PHE A 192 -18.85 5.29 -9.99
N ARG A 193 -19.15 5.35 -11.30
CA ARG A 193 -19.65 6.57 -11.94
C ARG A 193 -20.95 7.06 -11.30
N PRO A 194 -21.20 8.39 -11.26
CA PRO A 194 -22.40 8.97 -10.64
C PRO A 194 -23.75 8.39 -11.12
N SER A 195 -23.82 7.95 -12.38
CA SER A 195 -25.03 7.37 -12.97
C SER A 195 -25.22 5.87 -12.69
N SER A 196 -24.34 5.26 -11.90
CA SER A 196 -24.37 3.83 -11.57
C SER A 196 -25.64 3.43 -10.82
N ARG A 197 -26.16 2.24 -11.14
CA ARG A 197 -27.30 1.64 -10.42
C ARG A 197 -26.94 1.26 -8.98
N LEU A 198 -25.65 1.10 -8.68
CA LEU A 198 -25.19 0.79 -7.34
C LEU A 198 -25.57 1.90 -6.34
N TYR A 199 -25.51 3.17 -6.76
CA TYR A 199 -25.92 4.32 -5.94
C TYR A 199 -27.43 4.43 -5.74
N ARG A 200 -28.23 3.75 -6.58
CA ARG A 200 -29.69 3.69 -6.47
C ARG A 200 -30.19 2.50 -5.67
N THR A 201 -29.29 1.56 -5.36
CA THR A 201 -29.64 0.34 -4.62
C THR A 201 -29.40 0.60 -3.13
N PRO A 202 -30.43 0.62 -2.27
CA PRO A 202 -30.23 0.82 -0.84
C PRO A 202 -29.46 -0.36 -0.25
N PHE A 203 -28.44 -0.05 0.55
CA PHE A 203 -27.66 -1.05 1.28
C PHE A 203 -28.58 -1.83 2.22
N GLY A 204 -28.54 -3.16 2.11
CA GLY A 204 -29.41 -4.04 2.89
C GLY A 204 -28.98 -5.50 2.85
N ARG A 205 -29.87 -6.40 3.27
CA ARG A 205 -29.63 -7.85 3.39
C ARG A 205 -30.16 -8.67 2.20
N SER A 206 -30.55 -8.02 1.10
CA SER A 206 -31.00 -8.74 -0.08
C SER A 206 -29.83 -9.44 -0.79
N ARG A 207 -30.11 -10.51 -1.55
CA ARG A 207 -29.08 -11.17 -2.39
C ARG A 207 -28.39 -10.19 -3.35
N ALA A 208 -29.15 -9.22 -3.88
CA ALA A 208 -28.65 -8.17 -4.74
C ALA A 208 -27.64 -7.22 -4.06
N CYS A 209 -27.61 -7.17 -2.71
CA CYS A 209 -26.57 -6.47 -1.96
C CYS A 209 -25.46 -7.41 -1.51
N ILE A 210 -25.80 -8.57 -0.93
CA ILE A 210 -24.83 -9.46 -0.28
C ILE A 210 -23.82 -10.04 -1.29
N VAL A 211 -24.27 -10.45 -2.48
CA VAL A 211 -23.37 -11.05 -3.48
C VAL A 211 -22.31 -10.06 -3.99
N PRO A 212 -22.67 -8.88 -4.54
CA PRO A 212 -21.66 -7.93 -5.00
C PRO A 212 -20.81 -7.37 -3.85
N LEU A 213 -21.39 -7.16 -2.66
CA LEU A 213 -20.63 -6.73 -1.49
C LEU A 213 -19.63 -7.79 -1.03
N GLY A 214 -20.02 -9.06 -1.03
CA GLY A 214 -19.15 -10.19 -0.68
C GLY A 214 -18.01 -10.36 -1.70
N ALA A 215 -18.30 -10.22 -3.00
CA ALA A 215 -17.27 -10.22 -4.04
C ALA A 215 -16.30 -9.04 -3.87
N CYS A 216 -16.81 -7.84 -3.62
CA CYS A 216 -15.99 -6.66 -3.36
C CYS A 216 -15.10 -6.84 -2.12
N ALA A 217 -15.66 -7.35 -1.02
CA ALA A 217 -14.91 -7.66 0.20
C ALA A 217 -13.83 -8.73 -0.01
N ALA A 218 -14.15 -9.78 -0.77
CA ALA A 218 -13.18 -10.83 -1.10
C ALA A 218 -12.02 -10.24 -1.93
N LEU A 219 -12.31 -9.46 -2.96
CA LEU A 219 -11.29 -8.80 -3.78
C LEU A 219 -10.42 -7.88 -2.93
N THR A 220 -11.00 -7.01 -2.12
CA THR A 220 -10.23 -6.08 -1.28
C THR A 220 -9.40 -6.79 -0.21
N CYS A 221 -9.85 -7.93 0.33
CA CYS A 221 -9.06 -8.69 1.30
C CYS A 221 -7.95 -9.53 0.64
N LEU A 222 -8.15 -10.00 -0.59
CA LEU A 222 -7.18 -10.81 -1.31
C LEU A 222 -6.11 -9.97 -2.02
N THR A 223 -6.38 -8.71 -2.38
CA THR A 223 -5.42 -7.86 -3.08
C THR A 223 -4.08 -7.70 -2.32
N PRO A 224 -4.04 -7.35 -1.01
CA PRO A 224 -2.77 -7.27 -0.29
C PRO A 224 -2.00 -8.59 -0.27
N LEU A 225 -2.70 -9.73 -0.18
CA LEU A 225 -2.06 -11.05 -0.24
C LEU A 225 -1.51 -11.37 -1.63
N ALA A 226 -2.22 -10.97 -2.69
CA ALA A 226 -1.74 -11.11 -4.05
C ALA A 226 -0.47 -10.27 -4.27
N LEU A 227 -0.45 -9.01 -3.78
CA LEU A 227 0.73 -8.16 -3.83
C LEU A 227 1.91 -8.76 -3.05
N PHE A 228 1.63 -9.30 -1.86
CA PHE A 228 2.64 -10.00 -1.05
C PHE A 228 3.21 -11.24 -1.75
N ALA A 229 2.34 -12.10 -2.29
CA ALA A 229 2.74 -13.31 -2.99
C ALA A 229 3.54 -12.99 -4.27
N MET A 230 3.14 -11.94 -5.00
CA MET A 230 3.87 -11.44 -6.17
C MET A 230 5.25 -10.91 -5.79
N ALA A 231 5.35 -10.21 -4.66
CA ALA A 231 6.61 -9.67 -4.19
C ALA A 231 7.56 -10.75 -3.68
N ALA A 232 7.05 -11.93 -3.29
CA ALA A 232 7.83 -13.03 -2.72
C ALA A 232 9.00 -12.57 -1.81
N PRO A 233 8.72 -11.83 -0.72
CA PRO A 233 9.77 -11.20 0.06
C PRO A 233 10.74 -12.23 0.63
N GLN A 234 12.01 -11.82 0.76
CA GLN A 234 13.07 -12.68 1.30
C GLN A 234 12.69 -13.16 2.71
N GLU A 235 12.80 -14.47 2.93
CA GLU A 235 12.57 -15.11 4.23
C GLU A 235 13.91 -15.64 4.74
N SER A 236 14.30 -15.25 5.95
CA SER A 236 15.47 -15.83 6.63
C SER A 236 15.06 -16.41 7.98
N PRO A 237 15.30 -17.72 8.23
CA PRO A 237 14.97 -18.37 9.49
C PRO A 237 15.91 -17.95 10.64
N ASP A 238 17.04 -17.35 10.30
CA ASP A 238 18.09 -16.91 11.23
C ASP A 238 18.47 -15.45 10.96
N PRO A 239 19.06 -14.77 11.96
CA PRO A 239 19.54 -13.40 11.80
C PRO A 239 20.52 -13.22 10.64
N VAL A 240 20.39 -12.13 9.90
CA VAL A 240 21.17 -11.84 8.68
C VAL A 240 22.26 -10.82 8.99
N TYR A 241 23.51 -11.08 8.61
CA TYR A 241 24.61 -10.12 8.82
C TYR A 241 24.42 -8.87 7.96
N TRP A 242 24.68 -7.70 8.55
CA TRP A 242 24.58 -6.41 7.90
C TRP A 242 25.88 -5.62 8.04
N ASP A 243 26.65 -5.60 6.96
CA ASP A 243 27.99 -5.00 6.88
C ASP A 243 28.02 -3.54 7.35
N PHE A 244 26.98 -2.76 7.03
CA PHE A 244 26.93 -1.32 7.33
C PHE A 244 27.08 -1.03 8.84
N TYR A 245 26.52 -1.89 9.69
CA TYR A 245 26.61 -1.75 11.15
C TYR A 245 27.53 -2.79 11.80
N ALA A 246 28.06 -3.75 11.03
CA ALA A 246 28.77 -4.93 11.54
C ALA A 246 27.94 -5.73 12.56
N THR A 247 26.64 -5.86 12.32
CA THR A 247 25.68 -6.51 13.24
C THR A 247 24.77 -7.48 12.51
N TYR A 248 24.09 -8.37 13.24
CA TYR A 248 23.10 -9.28 12.70
C TYR A 248 21.68 -8.74 12.88
N GLN A 249 20.96 -8.51 11.79
CA GLN A 249 19.56 -8.13 11.84
C GLN A 249 18.72 -9.29 12.39
N ALA A 250 18.06 -9.07 13.51
CA ALA A 250 17.26 -10.06 14.22
C ALA A 250 15.91 -10.32 13.53
N THR A 251 15.93 -10.98 12.36
CA THR A 251 14.75 -11.25 11.52
C THR A 251 13.80 -12.31 12.10
N ASP A 252 14.27 -13.15 13.03
CA ASP A 252 13.54 -14.27 13.63
C ASP A 252 12.95 -13.97 15.03
N GLN A 253 12.75 -12.67 15.32
CA GLN A 253 12.34 -12.19 16.64
C GLN A 253 11.02 -12.79 17.15
N TYR A 254 10.01 -12.97 16.30
CA TYR A 254 8.74 -13.53 16.74
C TYR A 254 8.81 -15.02 17.06
N GLN A 255 9.65 -15.75 16.31
CA GLN A 255 9.92 -17.15 16.56
C GLN A 255 10.71 -17.31 17.87
N ARG A 256 11.71 -16.46 18.13
CA ARG A 256 12.43 -16.48 19.42
C ARG A 256 11.57 -15.99 20.58
N LEU A 257 10.67 -15.05 20.36
CA LEU A 257 9.73 -14.61 21.39
C LEU A 257 8.74 -15.72 21.74
N ALA A 258 8.28 -16.50 20.75
CA ALA A 258 7.52 -17.70 21.00
C ALA A 258 8.30 -18.72 21.85
N ASP A 259 9.58 -18.89 21.56
CA ASP A 259 10.46 -19.77 22.35
C ASP A 259 10.61 -19.27 23.78
N ALA A 260 10.84 -17.98 23.96
CA ALA A 260 10.92 -17.36 25.28
C ALA A 260 9.66 -17.64 26.11
N ILE A 261 8.47 -17.42 25.51
CA ILE A 261 7.18 -17.69 26.14
C ILE A 261 7.04 -19.16 26.54
N LEU A 262 7.35 -20.10 25.63
CA LEU A 262 7.24 -21.54 25.90
C LEU A 262 8.20 -22.03 26.98
N HIS A 263 9.35 -21.37 27.13
CA HIS A 263 10.32 -21.65 28.19
C HIS A 263 10.05 -20.84 29.48
N GLY A 264 8.97 -20.06 29.55
CA GLY A 264 8.61 -19.28 30.74
C GLY A 264 9.57 -18.14 31.06
N ARG A 265 10.27 -17.59 30.06
CA ARG A 265 11.23 -16.48 30.22
C ARG A 265 10.82 -15.25 29.38
N PRO A 266 11.14 -14.03 29.85
CA PRO A 266 10.77 -12.80 29.13
C PRO A 266 11.84 -12.32 28.12
N TRP A 267 13.04 -12.91 28.09
CA TRP A 267 14.14 -12.52 27.21
C TRP A 267 14.30 -13.49 26.03
N LEU A 268 14.86 -12.99 24.93
CA LEU A 268 15.19 -13.75 23.73
C LEU A 268 16.50 -14.52 23.94
N ASP A 269 16.54 -15.74 23.42
CA ASP A 269 17.72 -16.61 23.50
C ASP A 269 18.73 -16.27 22.41
N TYR A 270 19.43 -15.16 22.61
CA TYR A 270 20.57 -14.76 21.81
C TYR A 270 21.85 -14.84 22.65
N PRO A 271 22.97 -15.31 22.08
CA PRO A 271 24.26 -15.19 22.72
C PRO A 271 24.59 -13.71 22.92
N VAL A 272 25.21 -13.38 24.05
CA VAL A 272 25.57 -12.00 24.40
C VAL A 272 27.08 -11.86 24.31
N ASN A 273 27.55 -10.93 23.49
CA ASN A 273 28.97 -10.59 23.42
C ASN A 273 29.40 -9.93 24.74
N GLY A 274 30.44 -10.44 25.37
CA GLY A 274 30.91 -9.97 26.69
C GLY A 274 31.40 -8.52 26.66
N ALA A 275 32.23 -8.18 25.66
CA ALA A 275 32.72 -6.82 25.49
C ALA A 275 31.59 -5.82 25.20
N PHE A 276 30.56 -6.25 24.47
CA PHE A 276 29.33 -5.48 24.25
C PHE A 276 28.53 -5.29 25.56
N ALA A 277 28.37 -6.34 26.36
CA ALA A 277 27.65 -6.27 27.63
C ALA A 277 28.32 -5.34 28.65
N ASP A 278 29.65 -5.23 28.60
CA ASP A 278 30.45 -4.37 29.47
C ASP A 278 30.54 -2.91 28.96
N MET A 279 29.93 -2.59 27.80
CA MET A 279 29.90 -1.21 27.29
C MET A 279 29.18 -0.27 28.27
N VAL A 280 29.78 0.89 28.51
CA VAL A 280 29.16 1.96 29.31
C VAL A 280 27.87 2.47 28.65
N ASN A 281 27.88 2.62 27.32
CA ASN A 281 26.70 2.96 26.54
C ASN A 281 26.55 1.95 25.37
N PRO A 282 25.80 0.85 25.56
CA PRO A 282 25.59 -0.15 24.50
C PRO A 282 24.69 0.38 23.36
N TYR A 283 24.04 1.53 23.53
CA TYR A 283 23.12 2.13 22.57
C TYR A 283 23.83 3.08 21.58
N ASP A 284 25.08 3.47 21.84
CA ASP A 284 25.86 4.24 20.89
C ASP A 284 26.26 3.37 19.69
N THR A 285 25.58 3.59 18.57
CA THR A 285 25.75 2.81 17.34
C THR A 285 27.19 2.79 16.85
N ARG A 286 27.90 3.92 16.91
CA ARG A 286 29.25 4.03 16.38
C ARG A 286 30.25 3.21 17.19
N SER A 287 30.22 3.33 18.51
CA SER A 287 31.09 2.56 19.41
C SER A 287 30.77 1.07 19.31
N ARG A 288 29.48 0.71 19.23
CA ARG A 288 29.04 -0.68 19.08
C ARG A 288 29.52 -1.30 17.77
N THR A 289 29.45 -0.58 16.64
CA THR A 289 29.95 -1.07 15.35
C THR A 289 31.46 -1.29 15.36
N LEU A 290 32.24 -0.38 15.95
CA LEU A 290 33.69 -0.56 16.12
C LEU A 290 34.01 -1.76 17.02
N LEU A 291 33.25 -1.94 18.10
CA LEU A 291 33.39 -3.09 18.99
C LEU A 291 33.09 -4.40 18.27
N ALA A 292 32.01 -4.46 17.49
CA ALA A 292 31.63 -5.65 16.73
C ALA A 292 32.71 -6.08 15.74
N LEU A 293 33.37 -5.13 15.08
CA LEU A 293 34.48 -5.40 14.16
C LEU A 293 35.73 -5.94 14.88
N ASN A 294 36.01 -5.46 16.09
CA ASN A 294 37.16 -5.89 16.89
C ASN A 294 36.91 -7.20 17.65
N HIS A 295 35.64 -7.53 17.90
CA HIS A 295 35.19 -8.70 18.66
C HIS A 295 34.10 -9.49 17.91
N PRO A 296 34.42 -10.07 16.73
CA PRO A 296 33.43 -10.72 15.87
C PRO A 296 33.00 -12.12 16.35
N GLU A 297 33.63 -12.66 17.41
CA GLU A 297 33.41 -14.02 17.88
C GLU A 297 31.98 -14.29 18.36
N THR A 298 31.32 -13.28 18.94
CA THR A 298 29.92 -13.36 19.35
C THR A 298 29.14 -12.24 18.67
N PRO A 299 28.08 -12.58 17.91
CA PRO A 299 27.25 -11.60 17.21
C PRO A 299 26.68 -10.51 18.13
N ILE A 300 26.61 -9.29 17.58
CA ILE A 300 25.77 -8.23 18.12
C ILE A 300 24.55 -8.09 17.23
N TYR A 301 23.37 -8.06 17.84
CA TYR A 301 22.09 -8.05 17.11
C TYR A 301 21.56 -6.63 16.92
N PHE A 302 20.95 -6.39 15.77
CA PHE A 302 20.34 -5.13 15.37
C PHE A 302 18.80 -5.22 15.45
N ASP A 303 18.19 -4.09 15.80
CA ASP A 303 16.74 -3.89 15.93
C ASP A 303 16.06 -4.81 16.98
N VAL A 304 16.74 -4.96 18.12
CA VAL A 304 16.31 -5.69 19.30
C VAL A 304 16.60 -4.84 20.54
N ALA A 305 15.83 -4.97 21.63
CA ALA A 305 16.14 -4.25 22.85
C ALA A 305 17.23 -4.96 23.66
N PHE A 306 18.18 -4.21 24.22
CA PHE A 306 19.19 -4.74 25.14
C PHE A 306 19.13 -4.05 26.50
N HIS A 307 18.93 -4.82 27.57
CA HIS A 307 18.75 -4.31 28.93
C HIS A 307 19.22 -5.36 29.93
N ASP A 308 19.89 -4.96 31.02
CA ASP A 308 20.39 -5.86 32.08
C ASP A 308 21.12 -7.11 31.55
N GLY A 309 21.98 -6.95 30.55
CA GLY A 309 22.78 -8.03 29.97
C GLY A 309 21.98 -9.04 29.12
N LYS A 310 20.74 -8.73 28.73
CA LYS A 310 19.85 -9.63 27.97
C LYS A 310 19.20 -8.93 26.78
N TYR A 311 18.91 -9.72 25.75
CA TYR A 311 18.12 -9.27 24.59
C TYR A 311 16.63 -9.49 24.79
N TYR A 312 15.82 -8.52 24.39
CA TYR A 312 14.36 -8.54 24.47
C TYR A 312 13.76 -8.11 23.14
N SER A 313 12.62 -8.69 22.75
CA SER A 313 11.80 -8.08 21.71
C SER A 313 11.09 -6.86 22.29
N TYR A 314 11.28 -5.71 21.68
CA TYR A 314 10.50 -4.50 22.00
C TYR A 314 9.18 -4.42 21.21
N PHE A 315 9.01 -5.31 20.22
CA PHE A 315 7.74 -5.48 19.55
C PHE A 315 6.71 -6.11 20.49
N GLY A 316 5.43 -5.85 20.22
CA GLY A 316 4.35 -6.36 21.05
C GLY A 316 4.36 -7.89 21.13
N VAL A 317 4.04 -8.40 22.33
CA VAL A 317 4.03 -9.84 22.64
C VAL A 317 2.79 -10.57 22.10
N LEU A 318 1.71 -9.85 21.79
CA LEU A 318 0.44 -10.48 21.41
C LEU A 318 0.54 -11.35 20.15
N PRO A 319 1.21 -10.96 19.04
CA PRO A 319 1.34 -11.85 17.89
C PRO A 319 2.05 -13.17 18.26
N ALA A 320 3.04 -13.13 19.15
CA ALA A 320 3.69 -14.34 19.63
C ALA A 320 2.73 -15.23 20.43
N LEU A 321 1.90 -14.63 21.30
CA LEU A 321 0.91 -15.35 22.11
C LEU A 321 -0.23 -15.97 21.30
N LEU A 322 -0.70 -15.28 20.26
CA LEU A 322 -1.86 -15.73 19.47
C LEU A 322 -1.48 -16.63 18.29
N LEU A 323 -0.27 -16.48 17.75
CA LEU A 323 0.10 -17.10 16.49
C LEU A 323 1.36 -17.97 16.61
N PHE A 324 2.50 -17.40 17.00
CA PHE A 324 3.78 -18.11 16.90
C PHE A 324 3.97 -19.20 17.97
N ALA A 325 3.71 -18.90 19.24
CA ALA A 325 3.85 -19.86 20.33
C ALA A 325 2.83 -21.01 20.25
N PRO A 326 1.53 -20.76 19.98
CA PRO A 326 0.57 -21.85 19.77
C PRO A 326 0.95 -22.74 18.58
N PHE A 327 1.38 -22.15 17.46
CA PHE A 327 1.81 -22.91 16.29
C PHE A 327 2.99 -23.84 16.62
N LYS A 328 4.01 -23.31 17.31
CA LYS A 328 5.16 -24.12 17.72
C LYS A 328 4.80 -25.19 18.74
N ALA A 329 3.94 -24.88 19.71
CA ALA A 329 3.49 -25.85 20.72
C ALA A 329 2.75 -27.04 20.10
N VAL A 330 1.95 -26.80 19.06
CA VAL A 330 1.16 -27.84 18.38
C VAL A 330 1.98 -28.62 17.35
N THR A 331 2.83 -27.93 16.58
CA THR A 331 3.51 -28.54 15.42
C THR A 331 4.97 -28.91 15.68
N GLY A 332 5.60 -28.36 16.72
CA GLY A 332 7.04 -28.41 16.94
C GLY A 332 7.85 -27.51 15.99
N MET A 333 7.22 -26.87 15.00
CA MET A 333 7.90 -26.08 13.97
C MET A 333 7.87 -24.57 14.29
N ARG A 334 8.85 -23.83 13.76
CA ARG A 334 8.84 -22.36 13.79
C ARG A 334 7.90 -21.87 12.68
N LEU A 335 6.95 -20.99 12.99
CA LEU A 335 6.13 -20.35 11.97
C LEU A 335 7.00 -19.38 11.15
N PRO A 336 7.03 -19.47 9.81
CA PRO A 336 7.73 -18.50 8.97
C PRO A 336 7.17 -17.08 9.15
N THR A 337 8.04 -16.08 9.09
CA THR A 337 7.70 -14.66 9.22
C THR A 337 6.70 -14.24 8.14
N ASN A 338 6.94 -14.62 6.89
CA ASN A 338 6.04 -14.31 5.78
C ASN A 338 4.65 -14.93 5.95
N ALA A 339 4.57 -16.13 6.53
CA ALA A 339 3.27 -16.73 6.87
C ALA A 339 2.56 -15.93 7.97
N GLY A 340 3.32 -15.44 8.96
CA GLY A 340 2.82 -14.53 10.00
C GLY A 340 2.24 -13.24 9.42
N ILE A 341 2.97 -12.59 8.52
CA ILE A 341 2.55 -11.37 7.81
C ILE A 341 1.25 -11.64 7.03
N ALA A 342 1.21 -12.69 6.20
CA ALA A 342 0.02 -13.00 5.40
C ALA A 342 -1.25 -13.22 6.26
N ILE A 343 -1.11 -13.87 7.42
CA ILE A 343 -2.22 -14.11 8.34
C ILE A 343 -2.73 -12.78 8.93
N VAL A 344 -1.84 -11.93 9.45
CA VAL A 344 -2.27 -10.67 10.07
C VAL A 344 -2.77 -9.65 9.05
N ALA A 345 -2.22 -9.63 7.84
CA ALA A 345 -2.69 -8.79 6.73
C ALA A 345 -4.13 -9.14 6.35
N LEU A 346 -4.45 -10.43 6.28
CA LEU A 346 -5.80 -10.91 6.00
C LEU A 346 -6.77 -10.52 7.13
N LEU A 347 -6.38 -10.75 8.39
CA LEU A 347 -7.19 -10.38 9.55
C LEU A 347 -7.48 -8.88 9.58
N ALA A 348 -6.46 -8.04 9.36
CA ALA A 348 -6.60 -6.60 9.29
C ALA A 348 -7.51 -6.16 8.14
N SER A 349 -7.32 -6.72 6.95
CA SER A 349 -8.14 -6.42 5.77
C SER A 349 -9.60 -6.79 5.98
N VAL A 350 -9.88 -7.96 6.57
CA VAL A 350 -11.24 -8.39 6.92
C VAL A 350 -11.85 -7.46 7.98
N ALA A 351 -11.10 -7.10 9.02
CA ALA A 351 -11.59 -6.18 10.06
C ALA A 351 -11.92 -4.78 9.48
N CYS A 352 -11.09 -4.26 8.58
CA CYS A 352 -11.34 -3.02 7.85
C CYS A 352 -12.58 -3.11 6.95
N ALA A 353 -12.76 -4.22 6.21
CA ALA A 353 -13.96 -4.43 5.39
C ALA A 353 -15.24 -4.51 6.24
N LEU A 354 -15.18 -5.16 7.40
CA LEU A 354 -16.28 -5.18 8.36
C LEU A 354 -16.55 -3.79 8.95
N LEU A 355 -15.51 -2.98 9.18
CA LEU A 355 -15.64 -1.63 9.69
C LEU A 355 -16.38 -0.72 8.71
N VAL A 356 -16.07 -0.83 7.41
CA VAL A 356 -16.81 -0.14 6.34
C VAL A 356 -18.31 -0.46 6.40
N ILE A 357 -18.66 -1.74 6.58
CA ILE A 357 -20.05 -2.21 6.72
C ILE A 357 -20.68 -1.66 8.00
N GLN A 358 -19.97 -1.67 9.13
CA GLN A 358 -20.52 -1.23 10.41
C GLN A 358 -20.77 0.28 10.44
N ILE A 359 -19.87 1.10 9.88
CA ILE A 359 -20.09 2.54 9.73
C ILE A 359 -21.31 2.80 8.83
N ALA A 360 -21.44 2.06 7.71
CA ALA A 360 -22.61 2.17 6.84
C ALA A 360 -23.90 1.83 7.59
N ARG A 361 -23.93 0.75 8.38
CA ARG A 361 -25.09 0.37 9.22
C ARG A 361 -25.43 1.42 10.26
N LEU A 362 -24.42 2.03 10.88
CA LEU A 362 -24.60 3.09 11.86
C LEU A 362 -25.28 4.32 11.26
N ILE A 363 -24.82 4.76 10.08
CA ILE A 363 -25.39 5.90 9.36
C ILE A 363 -26.76 5.56 8.76
N ALA A 364 -26.92 4.34 8.26
CA ALA A 364 -28.17 3.81 7.71
C ALA A 364 -29.34 3.84 8.71
N ARG A 365 -29.08 3.88 10.02
CA ARG A 365 -30.15 4.09 11.04
C ARG A 365 -30.86 5.43 10.90
N ARG A 366 -30.23 6.42 10.27
CA ARG A 366 -30.73 7.80 10.17
C ARG A 366 -31.17 8.12 8.76
N ARG A 367 -30.38 7.72 7.76
CA ARG A 367 -30.66 7.94 6.34
C ARG A 367 -30.14 6.76 5.53
N PRO A 368 -30.86 6.28 4.49
CA PRO A 368 -30.38 5.18 3.66
C PRO A 368 -29.01 5.48 3.04
N VAL A 369 -28.10 4.50 3.13
CA VAL A 369 -26.82 4.48 2.42
C VAL A 369 -26.96 3.56 1.22
N SER A 370 -26.35 3.89 0.09
CA SER A 370 -26.38 3.09 -1.12
C SER A 370 -25.34 1.97 -1.11
N LEU A 371 -25.62 0.87 -1.81
CA LEU A 371 -24.67 -0.23 -2.03
C LEU A 371 -23.39 0.28 -2.72
N GLY A 372 -23.53 1.21 -3.66
CA GLY A 372 -22.41 1.82 -4.38
C GLY A 372 -21.44 2.53 -3.45
N ALA A 373 -21.93 3.31 -2.49
CA ALA A 373 -21.07 3.98 -1.51
C ALA A 373 -20.36 2.99 -0.58
N VAL A 374 -21.03 1.91 -0.15
CA VAL A 374 -20.39 0.88 0.70
C VAL A 374 -19.27 0.15 -0.06
N MET A 375 -19.52 -0.27 -1.31
CA MET A 375 -18.50 -0.90 -2.15
C MET A 375 -17.34 0.05 -2.47
N LEU A 376 -17.64 1.32 -2.76
CA LEU A 376 -16.62 2.34 -2.97
C LEU A 376 -15.78 2.53 -1.70
N GLY A 377 -16.42 2.57 -0.53
CA GLY A 377 -15.75 2.64 0.77
C GLY A 377 -14.84 1.45 1.05
N MET A 378 -15.20 0.24 0.60
CA MET A 378 -14.34 -0.94 0.71
C MET A 378 -13.06 -0.81 -0.13
N VAL A 379 -13.18 -0.31 -1.36
CA VAL A 379 -12.02 -0.07 -2.22
C VAL A 379 -11.15 1.06 -1.65
N MET A 380 -11.78 2.15 -1.20
CA MET A 380 -11.07 3.28 -0.59
C MET A 380 -10.29 2.89 0.66
N ILE A 381 -10.86 2.10 1.59
CA ILE A 381 -10.13 1.68 2.80
C ILE A 381 -9.00 0.70 2.47
N MET A 382 -9.16 -0.15 1.45
CA MET A 382 -8.09 -1.06 1.02
C MET A 382 -6.89 -0.29 0.48
N LEU A 383 -7.14 0.78 -0.27
CA LEU A 383 -6.09 1.64 -0.83
C LEU A 383 -5.46 2.54 0.25
N GLY A 384 -6.28 3.15 1.11
CA GLY A 384 -5.84 4.19 2.03
C GLY A 384 -5.52 3.73 3.46
N ASN A 385 -5.46 2.43 3.78
CA ASN A 385 -5.12 1.97 5.13
C ASN A 385 -3.62 1.74 5.37
N GLY A 386 -2.77 1.90 4.34
CA GLY A 386 -1.32 1.70 4.38
C GLY A 386 -0.85 0.25 4.16
N ILE A 387 -1.71 -0.76 4.29
CA ILE A 387 -1.33 -2.19 4.15
C ILE A 387 -0.93 -2.49 2.70
N ALA A 388 -1.81 -2.20 1.75
CA ALA A 388 -1.59 -2.56 0.34
C ALA A 388 -0.33 -1.90 -0.26
N MET A 389 0.06 -0.75 0.28
CA MET A 389 1.20 0.01 -0.20
C MET A 389 2.54 -0.47 0.38
N LEU A 390 2.51 -1.13 1.55
CA LEU A 390 3.73 -1.54 2.28
C LEU A 390 3.98 -3.05 2.24
N ILE A 391 2.94 -3.87 2.07
CA ILE A 391 2.98 -5.34 2.26
C ILE A 391 4.12 -6.01 1.47
N GLN A 392 4.45 -5.49 0.29
CA GLN A 392 5.50 -6.00 -0.61
C GLN A 392 6.91 -5.96 -0.04
N LEU A 393 7.16 -5.07 0.92
CA LEU A 393 8.48 -5.00 1.57
C LEU A 393 8.76 -6.25 2.42
N GLY A 394 7.71 -6.99 2.83
CA GLY A 394 7.81 -8.20 3.66
C GLY A 394 8.57 -8.01 4.96
N LEU A 395 8.54 -6.81 5.51
CA LEU A 395 9.21 -6.51 6.77
C LEU A 395 8.39 -7.10 7.92
N PHE A 396 9.06 -7.85 8.81
CA PHE A 396 8.41 -8.45 9.98
C PHE A 396 7.71 -7.42 10.90
N TYR A 397 8.04 -6.12 10.77
CA TYR A 397 7.34 -5.00 11.40
C TYR A 397 5.83 -4.96 11.13
N GLN A 398 5.39 -5.53 10.01
CA GLN A 398 3.98 -5.60 9.62
C GLN A 398 3.18 -6.47 10.58
N ILE A 399 3.79 -7.50 11.18
CA ILE A 399 3.13 -8.41 12.13
C ILE A 399 2.42 -7.66 13.28
N PRO A 400 3.13 -6.83 14.08
CA PRO A 400 2.49 -6.09 15.16
C PRO A 400 1.60 -4.95 14.65
N GLN A 401 1.95 -4.32 13.52
CA GLN A 401 1.19 -3.20 12.96
C GLN A 401 -0.20 -3.65 12.49
N GLU A 402 -0.25 -4.68 11.65
CA GLU A 402 -1.49 -5.20 11.08
C GLU A 402 -2.34 -5.92 12.14
N MET A 403 -1.71 -6.66 13.08
CA MET A 403 -2.45 -7.24 14.21
C MET A 403 -3.13 -6.14 15.05
N ALA A 404 -2.46 -5.01 15.27
CA ALA A 404 -3.06 -3.88 15.99
C ALA A 404 -4.22 -3.25 15.21
N VAL A 405 -4.08 -3.06 13.90
CA VAL A 405 -5.18 -2.58 13.04
C VAL A 405 -6.36 -3.56 13.06
N ALA A 406 -6.12 -4.86 12.96
CA ALA A 406 -7.15 -5.90 13.04
C ALA A 406 -7.93 -5.82 14.36
N CYS A 407 -7.21 -5.72 15.48
CA CYS A 407 -7.78 -5.58 16.81
C CYS A 407 -8.57 -4.28 16.96
N ALA A 408 -8.00 -3.14 16.55
CA ALA A 408 -8.64 -1.83 16.72
C ALA A 408 -9.89 -1.67 15.83
N ALA A 409 -9.79 -2.04 14.54
CA ALA A 409 -10.92 -2.01 13.62
C ALA A 409 -12.02 -2.99 14.05
N GLY A 410 -11.65 -4.21 14.47
CA GLY A 410 -12.56 -5.18 15.06
C GLY A 410 -13.22 -4.67 16.34
N GLY A 411 -12.46 -4.01 17.20
CA GLY A 411 -12.94 -3.39 18.44
C GLY A 411 -14.03 -2.34 18.17
N ILE A 412 -13.78 -1.45 17.22
CA ILE A 412 -14.75 -0.44 16.78
C ILE A 412 -15.98 -1.10 16.12
N CYS A 413 -15.80 -2.15 15.33
CA CYS A 413 -16.92 -2.92 14.76
C CYS A 413 -17.87 -3.44 15.85
N LEU A 414 -17.31 -4.04 16.91
CA LEU A 414 -18.09 -4.57 18.02
C LEU A 414 -18.73 -3.44 18.85
N TRP A 415 -18.05 -2.31 19.06
CA TRP A 415 -18.65 -1.14 19.69
C TRP A 415 -19.83 -0.56 18.90
N ILE A 416 -19.69 -0.46 17.58
CA ILE A 416 -20.81 -0.06 16.72
C ILE A 416 -21.95 -1.08 16.84
N GLU A 417 -21.68 -2.39 16.79
CA GLU A 417 -22.71 -3.42 16.96
C GLU A 417 -23.41 -3.32 18.32
N ALA A 418 -22.66 -3.09 19.41
CA ALA A 418 -23.19 -2.87 20.74
C ALA A 418 -24.19 -1.70 20.74
N ARG A 419 -23.80 -0.57 20.13
CA ARG A 419 -24.67 0.61 20.00
C ARG A 419 -25.89 0.34 19.13
N LEU A 420 -25.73 -0.40 18.03
CA LEU A 420 -26.84 -0.79 17.15
C LEU A 420 -27.90 -1.60 17.91
N ARG A 421 -27.46 -2.45 18.85
CA ARG A 421 -28.30 -3.32 19.68
C ARG A 421 -28.67 -2.75 21.05
N GLY A 422 -28.57 -1.44 21.25
CA GLY A 422 -29.02 -0.80 22.50
C GLY A 422 -28.06 -0.98 23.69
N LEU A 423 -26.76 -0.94 23.42
CA LEU A 423 -25.66 -1.19 24.37
C LEU A 423 -25.58 -2.66 24.83
N ASP A 424 -25.63 -3.60 23.90
CA ASP A 424 -25.42 -5.03 24.20
C ASP A 424 -24.02 -5.23 24.82
N LEU A 425 -24.01 -5.72 26.06
CA LEU A 425 -22.82 -5.83 26.91
C LEU A 425 -21.75 -6.77 26.34
N ARG A 426 -22.14 -7.80 25.59
CA ARG A 426 -21.20 -8.78 25.02
C ARG A 426 -20.34 -8.14 23.94
N PHE A 427 -20.97 -7.38 23.05
CA PHE A 427 -20.28 -6.65 22.00
C PHE A 427 -19.46 -5.49 22.58
N LEU A 428 -19.95 -4.84 23.64
CA LEU A 428 -19.18 -3.80 24.32
C LEU A 428 -17.90 -4.38 24.95
N ALA A 429 -18.02 -5.46 25.71
CA ALA A 429 -16.88 -6.14 26.34
C ALA A 429 -15.91 -6.70 25.30
N GLY A 430 -16.40 -7.35 24.24
CA GLY A 430 -15.57 -7.84 23.14
C GLY A 430 -14.84 -6.71 22.41
N GLY A 431 -15.53 -5.58 22.17
CA GLY A 431 -14.92 -4.41 21.54
C GLY A 431 -13.82 -3.78 22.40
N SER A 432 -14.07 -3.65 23.71
CA SER A 432 -13.09 -3.17 24.67
C SER A 432 -11.91 -4.12 24.83
N LEU A 433 -12.13 -5.45 24.79
CA LEU A 433 -11.05 -6.42 24.83
C LEU A 433 -10.14 -6.28 23.61
N LEU A 434 -10.71 -6.27 22.39
CA LEU A 434 -9.92 -6.11 21.17
C LEU A 434 -9.15 -4.79 21.16
N MET A 435 -9.78 -3.68 21.58
CA MET A 435 -9.07 -2.41 21.67
C MET A 435 -7.93 -2.46 22.70
N ALA A 436 -8.17 -3.04 23.88
CA ALA A 436 -7.15 -3.17 24.92
C ALA A 436 -5.94 -4.00 24.45
N LEU A 437 -6.17 -5.07 23.67
CA LEU A 437 -5.12 -5.92 23.11
C LEU A 437 -4.09 -5.16 22.25
N THR A 438 -4.46 -4.01 21.69
CA THR A 438 -3.53 -3.17 20.91
C THR A 438 -2.31 -2.73 21.71
N ILE A 439 -2.42 -2.57 23.04
CA ILE A 439 -1.28 -2.22 23.91
C ILE A 439 -0.18 -3.30 23.89
N ALA A 440 -0.56 -4.55 23.65
CA ALA A 440 0.34 -5.70 23.59
C ALA A 440 0.81 -6.01 22.15
N CYS A 441 0.41 -5.20 21.16
CA CYS A 441 0.88 -5.25 19.77
C CYS A 441 1.72 -4.02 19.42
N ARG A 442 1.05 -2.87 19.45
CA ARG A 442 1.47 -1.59 18.88
C ARG A 442 0.85 -0.47 19.74
N PRO A 443 1.50 -0.09 20.86
CA PRO A 443 0.88 0.71 21.92
C PRO A 443 0.20 2.00 21.46
N GLN A 444 0.76 2.71 20.48
CA GLN A 444 0.19 3.95 19.93
C GLN A 444 -1.21 3.78 19.33
N VAL A 445 -1.56 2.57 18.85
CA VAL A 445 -2.88 2.29 18.26
C VAL A 445 -3.99 2.30 19.33
N ILE A 446 -3.64 2.17 20.63
CA ILE A 446 -4.59 2.29 21.74
C ILE A 446 -5.33 3.63 21.73
N LEU A 447 -4.76 4.67 21.11
CA LEU A 447 -5.40 5.99 20.96
C LEU A 447 -6.70 5.94 20.16
N ALA A 448 -6.92 4.89 19.36
CA ALA A 448 -8.22 4.64 18.72
C ALA A 448 -9.35 4.44 19.76
N SER A 449 -9.04 4.12 21.01
CA SER A 449 -10.01 4.09 22.12
C SER A 449 -10.75 5.41 22.30
N LEU A 450 -10.11 6.54 21.94
CA LEU A 450 -10.72 7.87 22.03
C LEU A 450 -11.93 8.03 21.11
N ILE A 451 -12.06 7.19 20.08
CA ILE A 451 -13.25 7.15 19.20
C ILE A 451 -14.50 6.72 19.99
N ALA A 452 -14.34 5.92 21.06
CA ALA A 452 -15.47 5.50 21.91
C ALA A 452 -16.21 6.68 22.52
N ILE A 453 -15.48 7.76 22.91
CA ILE A 453 -16.06 8.92 23.59
C ILE A 453 -17.16 9.57 22.72
N PRO A 454 -16.88 10.05 21.49
CA PRO A 454 -17.93 10.59 20.64
C PRO A 454 -18.89 9.52 20.10
N LEU A 455 -18.44 8.27 19.94
CA LEU A 455 -19.32 7.18 19.51
C LEU A 455 -20.43 6.91 20.54
N PHE A 456 -20.16 7.04 21.83
CA PHE A 456 -21.12 6.77 22.90
C PHE A 456 -21.56 8.02 23.67
N ALA A 457 -21.24 9.24 23.23
CA ALA A 457 -21.52 10.47 23.98
C ALA A 457 -22.99 10.59 24.46
N ASP A 458 -23.97 10.40 23.56
CA ASP A 458 -25.39 10.40 23.91
C ASP A 458 -25.76 9.26 24.88
N ASP A 459 -25.09 8.12 24.73
CA ASP A 459 -25.32 6.93 25.54
C ASP A 459 -24.78 7.12 26.97
N ILE A 460 -23.59 7.71 27.12
CA ILE A 460 -22.97 8.06 28.40
C ILE A 460 -23.88 9.01 29.19
N VAL A 461 -24.39 10.07 28.55
CA VAL A 461 -25.32 11.02 29.21
C VAL A 461 -26.62 10.33 29.63
N ARG A 462 -27.16 9.43 28.79
CA ARG A 462 -28.36 8.66 29.12
C ARG A 462 -28.14 7.72 30.31
N LEU A 463 -27.00 7.04 30.36
CA LEU A 463 -26.65 6.15 31.46
C LEU A 463 -26.57 6.91 32.77
N TRP A 464 -25.81 8.02 32.80
CA TRP A 464 -25.63 8.82 34.02
C TRP A 464 -26.95 9.37 34.58
N ARG A 465 -27.83 9.89 33.70
CA ARG A 465 -29.17 10.34 34.12
C ARG A 465 -30.03 9.21 34.65
N GLY A 466 -29.96 8.03 34.03
CA GLY A 466 -30.67 6.84 34.48
C GLY A 466 -30.15 6.32 35.83
N GLY A 467 -28.83 6.32 36.03
CA GLY A 467 -28.20 5.91 37.28
C GLY A 467 -28.54 6.80 38.48
N LEU A 468 -28.68 8.11 38.23
CA LEU A 468 -29.16 9.06 39.25
C LEU A 468 -30.65 8.93 39.55
N ALA A 469 -31.45 8.43 38.61
CA ALA A 469 -32.90 8.37 38.76
C ALA A 469 -33.37 7.16 39.59
N ASP A 470 -32.81 5.97 39.36
CA ASP A 470 -33.22 4.76 40.09
C ASP A 470 -32.13 3.67 40.18
N ARG A 471 -32.34 2.70 41.07
CA ARG A 471 -31.41 1.59 41.32
C ARG A 471 -31.19 0.70 40.09
N ARG A 472 -32.21 0.47 39.25
CA ARG A 472 -32.09 -0.38 38.05
C ARG A 472 -31.22 0.32 37.00
N GLY A 473 -31.36 1.63 36.85
CA GLY A 473 -30.51 2.49 36.05
C GLY A 473 -29.05 2.43 36.52
N LEU A 474 -28.81 2.51 37.83
CA LEU A 474 -27.45 2.45 38.39
C LEU A 474 -26.78 1.10 38.14
N VAL A 475 -27.52 -0.01 38.31
CA VAL A 475 -27.01 -1.35 38.02
C VAL A 475 -26.67 -1.51 36.54
N ARG A 476 -27.52 -0.97 35.64
CA ARG A 476 -27.25 -0.99 34.19
C ARG A 476 -26.02 -0.17 33.85
N GLU A 477 -25.89 1.04 34.40
CA GLU A 477 -24.74 1.91 34.20
C GLU A 477 -23.45 1.23 34.68
N ALA A 478 -23.45 0.67 35.90
CA ALA A 478 -22.31 -0.05 36.44
C ALA A 478 -21.92 -1.26 35.56
N ALA A 479 -22.91 -2.02 35.05
CA ALA A 479 -22.64 -3.14 34.15
C ALA A 479 -22.04 -2.69 32.81
N VAL A 480 -22.53 -1.59 32.23
CA VAL A 480 -21.97 -1.02 30.98
C VAL A 480 -20.53 -0.56 31.21
N TRP A 481 -20.25 0.19 32.28
CA TRP A 481 -18.89 0.62 32.60
C TRP A 481 -17.96 -0.54 32.92
N ALA A 482 -18.44 -1.57 33.62
CA ALA A 482 -17.66 -2.78 33.86
C ALA A 482 -17.29 -3.47 32.53
N CYS A 483 -18.23 -3.65 31.60
CA CYS A 483 -17.93 -4.18 30.28
C CYS A 483 -17.01 -3.27 29.45
N ALA A 484 -17.03 -1.96 29.67
CA ALA A 484 -16.13 -1.04 28.99
C ALA A 484 -14.70 -1.07 29.53
N ILE A 485 -14.52 -1.17 30.85
CA ILE A 485 -13.23 -0.96 31.56
C ILE A 485 -12.54 -2.28 31.95
N VAL A 486 -13.28 -3.28 32.44
CA VAL A 486 -12.67 -4.53 32.92
C VAL A 486 -11.80 -5.21 31.85
N PRO A 487 -12.21 -5.28 30.56
CA PRO A 487 -11.33 -5.83 29.54
C PRO A 487 -9.98 -5.11 29.40
N TYR A 488 -9.94 -3.79 29.59
CA TYR A 488 -8.67 -3.04 29.61
C TYR A 488 -7.81 -3.47 30.79
N LEU A 489 -8.38 -3.58 31.98
CA LEU A 489 -7.65 -4.00 33.18
C LEU A 489 -7.09 -5.43 33.02
N LEU A 490 -7.88 -6.34 32.44
CA LEU A 490 -7.47 -7.73 32.19
C LEU A 490 -6.29 -7.86 31.23
N VAL A 491 -6.11 -6.93 30.30
CA VAL A 491 -4.98 -6.92 29.36
C VAL A 491 -3.82 -6.09 29.89
N PHE A 492 -4.11 -4.92 30.47
CA PHE A 492 -3.09 -3.99 30.93
C PHE A 492 -2.32 -4.55 32.13
N ALA A 493 -2.99 -5.20 33.07
CA ALA A 493 -2.34 -5.78 34.25
C ALA A 493 -1.22 -6.78 33.88
N PRO A 494 -1.47 -7.84 33.08
CA PRO A 494 -0.40 -8.75 32.67
C PRO A 494 0.63 -8.10 31.76
N GLN A 495 0.24 -7.18 30.87
CA GLN A 495 1.21 -6.46 30.02
C GLN A 495 2.15 -5.60 30.85
N PHE A 496 1.64 -4.87 31.85
CA PHE A 496 2.44 -4.02 32.72
C PHE A 496 3.31 -4.82 33.67
N ALA A 497 2.83 -5.97 34.17
CA ALA A 497 3.66 -6.91 34.90
C ALA A 497 4.80 -7.46 34.03
N TYR A 498 4.51 -7.81 32.77
CA TYR A 498 5.51 -8.27 31.81
C TYR A 498 6.56 -7.20 31.51
N ASN A 499 6.15 -5.94 31.35
CA ASN A 499 7.08 -4.81 31.18
C ASN A 499 7.92 -4.56 32.44
N MET A 500 7.32 -4.65 33.63
CA MET A 500 8.03 -4.52 34.91
C MET A 500 9.17 -5.54 35.03
N VAL A 501 8.93 -6.79 34.65
CA VAL A 501 9.95 -7.84 34.69
C VAL A 501 11.07 -7.61 33.67
N ARG A 502 10.77 -7.04 32.49
CA ARG A 502 11.77 -6.82 31.42
C ARG A 502 12.62 -5.57 31.64
N PHE A 503 12.00 -4.50 32.12
CA PHE A 503 12.55 -3.14 32.03
C PHE A 503 12.45 -2.36 33.33
N GLY A 504 12.03 -3.00 34.43
CA GLY A 504 11.86 -2.34 35.73
C GLY A 504 10.77 -1.27 35.77
N SER A 505 9.92 -1.17 34.74
CA SER A 505 8.86 -0.16 34.63
C SER A 505 7.64 -0.71 33.91
N PRO A 506 6.41 -0.47 34.41
CA PRO A 506 5.19 -1.02 33.81
C PRO A 506 4.86 -0.38 32.46
N THR A 507 5.29 0.86 32.24
CA THR A 507 4.99 1.66 31.04
C THR A 507 6.14 1.72 30.05
N ASN A 508 7.28 1.10 30.36
CA ASN A 508 8.38 0.97 29.42
C ASN A 508 8.17 -0.27 28.54
N PHE A 509 8.04 -0.07 27.22
CA PHE A 509 7.85 -1.14 26.24
C PHE A 509 9.16 -1.60 25.58
N GLY A 510 10.29 -0.99 25.95
CA GLY A 510 11.62 -1.38 25.49
C GLY A 510 12.14 -0.63 24.27
N ALA A 511 11.31 0.21 23.61
CA ALA A 511 11.72 0.94 22.42
C ALA A 511 12.94 1.87 22.66
N THR A 512 13.06 2.43 23.87
CA THR A 512 14.21 3.25 24.28
C THR A 512 15.52 2.47 24.33
N TYR A 513 15.46 1.15 24.55
CA TYR A 513 16.63 0.27 24.60
C TYR A 513 16.92 -0.41 23.26
N ASN A 514 16.26 0.02 22.19
CA ASN A 514 16.43 -0.59 20.88
C ASN A 514 17.83 -0.32 20.31
N LEU A 515 18.45 -1.39 19.85
CA LEU A 515 19.77 -1.42 19.24
C LEU A 515 19.72 -1.06 17.76
N THR A 516 19.61 0.24 17.46
CA THR A 516 19.36 0.76 16.09
C THR A 516 20.53 1.60 15.53
N GLY A 517 20.28 2.38 14.48
CA GLY A 517 21.25 3.23 13.78
C GLY A 517 21.66 4.51 14.52
N TYR A 518 21.07 4.76 15.69
CA TYR A 518 21.36 5.88 16.59
C TYR A 518 21.00 5.53 18.04
N ASP A 519 21.51 6.30 18.99
CA ASP A 519 21.23 6.13 20.42
C ASP A 519 19.82 6.64 20.77
N MET A 520 18.86 5.72 20.92
CA MET A 520 17.48 6.05 21.29
C MET A 520 17.31 6.56 22.72
N THR A 521 18.27 6.34 23.62
CA THR A 521 18.17 6.78 25.02
C THR A 521 18.35 8.28 25.18
N HIS A 522 19.10 8.90 24.26
CA HIS A 522 19.39 10.33 24.26
C HIS A 522 18.72 11.09 23.10
N PHE A 523 17.88 10.43 22.31
CA PHE A 523 17.34 10.99 21.07
C PHE A 523 15.90 11.50 21.19
N HIS A 524 15.67 12.69 20.64
CA HIS A 524 14.34 13.28 20.50
C HIS A 524 14.24 14.14 19.25
N ALA A 525 13.18 13.94 18.45
CA ALA A 525 12.93 14.80 17.30
C ALA A 525 12.61 16.25 17.70
N PRO A 526 13.32 17.27 17.19
CA PRO A 526 12.99 18.67 17.45
C PRO A 526 11.54 18.99 17.04
N LEU A 527 10.81 19.72 17.88
CA LEU A 527 9.43 20.12 17.60
C LEU A 527 9.31 20.97 16.31
N THR A 528 10.38 21.68 15.95
CA THR A 528 10.46 22.48 14.73
C THR A 528 10.41 21.66 13.44
N GLN A 529 10.67 20.35 13.50
CA GLN A 529 10.62 19.45 12.32
C GLN A 529 9.22 18.87 12.06
N TYR A 530 8.28 18.98 13.00
CA TYR A 530 6.94 18.40 12.86
C TYR A 530 6.17 18.88 11.62
N PRO A 531 6.20 20.18 11.25
CA PRO A 531 5.58 20.63 10.00
C PRO A 531 6.14 19.92 8.76
N ALA A 532 7.47 19.68 8.73
CA ALA A 532 8.10 18.92 7.64
C ALA A 532 7.63 17.46 7.66
N PHE A 533 7.51 16.84 8.83
CA PHE A 533 6.99 15.47 8.94
C PHE A 533 5.56 15.36 8.43
N VAL A 534 4.69 16.32 8.80
CA VAL A 534 3.31 16.39 8.27
C VAL A 534 3.32 16.50 6.74
N PHE A 535 4.21 17.33 6.18
CA PHE A 535 4.36 17.46 4.74
C PHE A 535 4.78 16.12 4.10
N HIS A 536 5.83 15.47 4.60
CA HIS A 536 6.32 14.21 4.01
C HIS A 536 5.28 13.09 4.09
N TYR A 537 4.66 12.87 5.25
CA TYR A 537 3.66 11.80 5.40
C TYR A 537 2.36 12.06 4.62
N LEU A 538 1.90 13.31 4.48
CA LEU A 538 0.55 13.59 3.98
C LEU A 538 0.51 14.27 2.61
N PHE A 539 1.46 15.15 2.29
CA PHE A 539 1.34 16.10 1.18
C PHE A 539 2.46 16.05 0.15
N GLN A 540 3.55 15.33 0.40
CA GLN A 540 4.66 15.23 -0.55
C GLN A 540 4.15 14.72 -1.90
N PRO A 541 4.34 15.46 -3.01
CA PRO A 541 4.02 14.95 -4.33
C PRO A 541 4.91 13.73 -4.64
N PRO A 542 4.38 12.73 -5.36
CA PRO A 542 5.21 11.60 -5.79
C PRO A 542 6.29 12.04 -6.79
N ASN A 543 7.45 11.40 -6.73
CA ASN A 543 8.48 11.52 -7.76
C ASN A 543 8.04 10.79 -9.04
N LEU A 544 7.43 11.52 -9.98
CA LEU A 544 6.97 10.99 -11.26
C LEU A 544 7.96 11.27 -12.39
N THR A 545 8.21 10.27 -13.24
CA THR A 545 9.12 10.38 -14.40
C THR A 545 8.40 10.03 -15.71
N ALA A 546 9.00 10.39 -16.85
CA ALA A 546 8.47 10.06 -18.18
C ALA A 546 9.01 8.72 -18.73
N HIS A 547 9.67 7.92 -17.89
CA HIS A 547 10.23 6.64 -18.26
C HIS A 547 9.74 5.57 -17.28
N PHE A 548 9.38 4.39 -17.77
CA PHE A 548 8.92 3.29 -16.92
C PHE A 548 9.96 3.01 -15.81
N PRO A 549 9.54 2.88 -14.53
CA PRO A 549 8.18 2.64 -14.01
C PRO A 549 7.32 3.88 -13.74
N PHE A 550 7.74 5.07 -14.18
CA PHE A 550 7.09 6.37 -13.96
C PHE A 550 6.98 6.82 -12.50
N VAL A 551 7.38 5.97 -11.54
CA VAL A 551 7.36 6.22 -10.11
C VAL A 551 8.77 5.98 -9.56
N GLY A 552 9.37 7.02 -9.00
CA GLY A 552 10.67 7.00 -8.33
C GLY A 552 10.55 7.08 -6.81
N TRP A 553 11.68 6.97 -6.14
CA TRP A 553 11.78 7.26 -4.71
C TRP A 553 11.76 8.76 -4.47
N ASP A 554 11.13 9.12 -3.37
CA ASP A 554 11.23 10.45 -2.79
C ASP A 554 12.42 10.53 -1.83
N GLU A 555 13.24 11.57 -1.98
CA GLU A 555 14.23 11.91 -0.97
C GLU A 555 13.55 12.64 0.20
N ILE A 556 13.91 12.25 1.43
CA ILE A 556 13.51 12.97 2.65
C ILE A 556 14.75 13.63 3.24
N PRO A 557 15.14 14.84 2.78
CA PRO A 557 16.36 15.49 3.25
C PRO A 557 16.20 15.97 4.69
N LEU A 558 16.68 15.18 5.65
CA LEU A 558 16.67 15.49 7.07
C LEU A 558 18.05 15.92 7.55
N THR A 559 18.11 16.93 8.42
CA THR A 559 19.37 17.47 8.97
C THR A 559 20.05 16.57 10.00
N THR A 560 19.41 15.47 10.39
CA THR A 560 19.88 14.48 11.35
C THR A 560 19.51 13.11 10.83
N TRP A 561 20.38 12.11 11.03
CA TRP A 561 20.09 10.72 10.62
C TRP A 561 18.76 10.24 11.20
N ARG A 562 17.95 9.57 10.36
CA ARG A 562 16.70 8.88 10.71
C ARG A 562 16.64 7.56 9.96
N SER A 563 15.93 6.60 10.52
CA SER A 563 15.55 5.39 9.77
C SER A 563 14.61 5.80 8.63
N GLU A 564 14.98 5.46 7.40
CA GLU A 564 14.20 5.73 6.20
C GLU A 564 14.00 4.41 5.44
N HIS A 565 12.76 4.17 5.01
CA HIS A 565 12.40 3.11 4.06
C HIS A 565 11.92 3.77 2.76
N PRO A 566 11.90 3.04 1.63
CA PRO A 566 11.44 3.60 0.36
C PRO A 566 10.12 4.38 0.47
N HIS A 567 10.19 5.68 0.19
CA HIS A 567 9.08 6.62 0.20
C HIS A 567 8.65 6.95 -1.23
N PHE A 568 7.35 7.05 -1.47
CA PHE A 568 6.79 7.21 -2.83
C PHE A 568 5.87 8.43 -2.97
N GLY A 569 5.61 9.13 -1.87
CA GLY A 569 4.76 10.32 -1.82
C GLY A 569 3.95 10.35 -0.54
N GLY A 570 3.37 11.51 -0.26
CA GLY A 570 2.48 11.71 0.87
C GLY A 570 1.10 11.08 0.61
N TRP A 571 0.47 10.61 1.68
CA TRP A 571 -0.77 9.83 1.67
C TRP A 571 -1.91 10.43 0.82
N PHE A 572 -2.11 11.75 0.83
CA PHE A 572 -3.15 12.40 0.02
C PHE A 572 -2.83 12.46 -1.47
N MET A 573 -1.58 12.25 -1.87
CA MET A 573 -1.14 12.35 -3.26
C MET A 573 -0.99 10.98 -3.93
N THR A 574 -0.83 9.92 -3.13
CA THR A 574 -0.57 8.56 -3.60
C THR A 574 -1.69 7.60 -3.21
N ASP A 575 -1.77 7.25 -1.94
CA ASP A 575 -2.58 6.15 -1.39
C ASP A 575 -4.07 6.50 -1.35
N ALA A 576 -4.39 7.74 -0.97
CA ALA A 576 -5.74 8.20 -0.74
C ALA A 576 -6.03 9.61 -1.32
N PRO A 577 -5.86 9.86 -2.63
CA PRO A 577 -6.27 11.12 -3.26
C PRO A 577 -7.77 11.44 -3.09
N PHE A 578 -8.62 10.42 -2.92
CA PHE A 578 -10.03 10.63 -2.59
C PHE A 578 -10.25 11.22 -1.18
N ALA A 579 -9.27 11.10 -0.27
CA ALA A 579 -9.35 11.66 1.07
C ALA A 579 -9.21 13.19 1.10
N LEU A 580 -8.85 13.83 -0.03
CA LEU A 580 -8.91 15.29 -0.18
C LEU A 580 -10.31 15.87 0.09
N ILE A 581 -11.36 15.05 0.04
CA ILE A 581 -12.71 15.43 0.49
C ILE A 581 -12.74 15.93 1.93
N LEU A 582 -11.81 15.50 2.79
CA LEU A 582 -11.71 15.98 4.18
C LEU A 582 -11.47 17.50 4.26
N PHE A 583 -10.82 18.10 3.26
CA PHE A 583 -10.63 19.55 3.17
C PHE A 583 -11.88 20.30 2.69
N ALA A 584 -12.83 19.61 2.04
CA ALA A 584 -14.10 20.18 1.59
C ALA A 584 -15.14 20.27 2.72
N VAL A 585 -14.75 20.80 3.89
CA VAL A 585 -15.57 20.82 5.12
C VAL A 585 -16.95 21.43 4.92
N VAL A 586 -17.05 22.52 4.15
CA VAL A 586 -18.31 23.20 3.86
C VAL A 586 -19.33 22.28 3.18
N LEU A 587 -18.84 21.34 2.35
CA LEU A 587 -19.66 20.40 1.62
C LEU A 587 -20.23 19.30 2.53
N TRP A 588 -19.40 18.61 3.31
CA TRP A 588 -19.83 17.44 4.07
C TRP A 588 -20.29 17.73 5.50
N ARG A 589 -19.80 18.79 6.16
CA ARG A 589 -20.12 19.10 7.57
C ARG A 589 -21.61 19.24 7.86
N PRO A 590 -22.43 19.97 7.06
CA PRO A 590 -23.86 20.05 7.31
C PRO A 590 -24.53 18.66 7.19
N LEU A 591 -24.07 17.83 6.26
CA LEU A 591 -24.64 16.49 6.01
C LEU A 591 -24.29 15.52 7.14
N VAL A 592 -23.04 15.51 7.58
CA VAL A 592 -22.57 14.72 8.72
C VAL A 592 -23.31 15.07 10.02
N ARG A 593 -23.66 16.35 10.21
CA ARG A 593 -24.52 16.79 11.33
C ARG A 593 -25.92 16.18 11.27
N ARG A 594 -26.53 16.09 10.08
CA ARG A 594 -27.87 15.49 9.90
C ARG A 594 -27.91 14.01 10.31
N VAL A 595 -26.84 13.26 10.04
CA VAL A 595 -26.70 11.86 10.45
C VAL A 595 -26.11 11.70 11.86
N LYS A 596 -25.83 12.80 12.58
CA LYS A 596 -25.19 12.86 13.91
C LYS A 596 -23.87 12.08 13.99
N ALA A 597 -23.03 12.17 12.95
CA ALA A 597 -21.75 11.48 12.88
C ALA A 597 -20.52 12.41 13.03
N THR A 598 -20.73 13.69 13.38
CA THR A 598 -19.63 14.67 13.55
C THR A 598 -18.60 14.22 14.59
N GLY A 599 -19.09 13.63 15.68
CA GLY A 599 -18.22 13.10 16.73
C GLY A 599 -17.31 11.97 16.22
N LEU A 600 -17.81 11.12 15.31
CA LEU A 600 -17.01 10.01 14.77
C LEU A 600 -15.85 10.53 13.91
N ILE A 601 -16.08 11.57 13.09
CA ILE A 601 -15.01 12.25 12.35
C ILE A 601 -14.01 12.88 13.33
N ALA A 602 -14.48 13.66 14.31
CA ALA A 602 -13.61 14.34 15.26
C ALA A 602 -12.77 13.36 16.09
N GLY A 603 -13.37 12.26 16.57
CA GLY A 603 -12.67 11.22 17.33
C GLY A 603 -11.63 10.51 16.49
N ALA A 604 -11.97 10.17 15.24
CA ALA A 604 -11.04 9.50 14.34
C ALA A 604 -9.84 10.38 13.95
N LEU A 605 -10.07 11.65 13.61
CA LEU A 605 -9.01 12.62 13.31
C LEU A 605 -8.14 12.91 14.54
N THR A 606 -8.74 13.00 15.74
CA THR A 606 -7.99 13.19 16.99
C THR A 606 -7.11 11.99 17.29
N ALA A 607 -7.64 10.77 17.19
CA ALA A 607 -6.87 9.55 17.40
C ALA A 607 -5.73 9.41 16.38
N ALA A 608 -6.00 9.69 15.10
CA ALA A 608 -4.99 9.71 14.04
C ALA A 608 -3.88 10.73 14.32
N GLY A 609 -4.25 11.97 14.66
CA GLY A 609 -3.30 13.03 14.97
C GLY A 609 -2.41 12.69 16.17
N LEU A 610 -2.99 12.14 17.24
CA LEU A 610 -2.21 11.74 18.42
C LEU A 610 -1.27 10.56 18.10
N ALA A 611 -1.72 9.56 17.34
CA ALA A 611 -0.87 8.44 16.93
C ALA A 611 0.29 8.91 16.05
N PHE A 612 0.01 9.80 15.09
CA PHE A 612 1.02 10.47 14.29
C PHE A 612 2.05 11.21 15.14
N LEU A 613 1.61 12.01 16.12
CA LEU A 613 2.52 12.79 16.98
C LEU A 613 3.48 11.90 17.77
N ILE A 614 3.02 10.74 18.25
CA ILE A 614 3.86 9.75 18.94
C ILE A 614 4.88 9.17 17.97
N ASN A 615 4.45 8.73 16.80
CA ASN A 615 5.35 8.15 15.79
C ASN A 615 6.43 9.15 15.36
N ALA A 616 6.01 10.35 14.98
CA ALA A 616 6.89 11.46 14.60
C ALA A 616 7.90 11.82 15.70
N ARG A 617 7.52 11.68 16.99
CA ARG A 617 8.41 11.94 18.13
C ARG A 617 9.55 10.93 18.22
N ILE A 618 9.21 9.64 18.06
CA ILE A 618 10.12 8.52 18.30
C ILE A 618 11.08 8.34 17.11
N THR A 619 10.57 8.39 15.89
CA THR A 619 11.34 8.02 14.69
C THR A 619 11.45 9.13 13.65
N GLY A 620 10.51 10.06 13.61
CA GLY A 620 10.46 11.09 12.55
C GLY A 620 9.64 10.62 11.36
N VAL A 621 10.20 10.72 10.15
CA VAL A 621 9.54 10.26 8.92
C VAL A 621 10.05 8.87 8.56
N ASP A 622 9.14 7.91 8.57
CA ASP A 622 9.34 6.57 8.05
C ASP A 622 7.99 6.08 7.53
N TYR A 623 7.93 5.91 6.21
CA TYR A 623 6.69 5.63 5.47
C TYR A 623 5.91 4.45 6.04
N ARG A 624 6.59 3.46 6.64
CA ARG A 624 5.92 2.30 7.24
C ARG A 624 5.00 2.63 8.42
N TYR A 625 5.17 3.78 9.08
CA TYR A 625 4.35 4.18 10.23
C TYR A 625 3.02 4.82 9.83
N GLU A 626 2.79 5.01 8.54
CA GLU A 626 1.51 5.45 8.03
C GLU A 626 0.35 4.54 8.48
N ILE A 627 0.57 3.22 8.48
CA ILE A 627 -0.40 2.21 8.94
C ILE A 627 -0.88 2.43 10.38
N ASP A 628 -0.10 3.11 11.23
CA ASP A 628 -0.49 3.32 12.62
C ASP A 628 -1.63 4.38 12.73
N PHE A 629 -1.83 5.23 11.71
CA PHE A 629 -2.83 6.31 11.74
C PHE A 629 -3.73 6.46 10.49
N ALA A 630 -3.31 6.03 9.29
CA ALA A 630 -4.05 6.24 8.05
C ALA A 630 -5.43 5.57 8.04
N TRP A 631 -5.55 4.36 8.59
CA TRP A 631 -6.85 3.68 8.72
C TRP A 631 -7.85 4.46 9.59
N MET A 632 -7.38 5.28 10.55
CA MET A 632 -8.24 6.18 11.34
C MET A 632 -8.67 7.40 10.51
N LEU A 633 -7.79 7.96 9.67
CA LEU A 633 -8.18 8.99 8.70
C LEU A 633 -9.26 8.45 7.74
N MET A 634 -9.14 7.17 7.33
CA MET A 634 -10.14 6.51 6.51
C MET A 634 -11.51 6.41 7.17
N ILE A 635 -11.61 6.29 8.50
CA ILE A 635 -12.91 6.36 9.20
C ILE A 635 -13.59 7.71 8.92
N ALA A 636 -12.84 8.81 8.96
CA ALA A 636 -13.39 10.13 8.66
C ALA A 636 -13.83 10.24 7.19
N VAL A 637 -13.03 9.71 6.25
CA VAL A 637 -13.37 9.66 4.81
C VAL A 637 -14.67 8.87 4.58
N LEU A 638 -14.81 7.69 5.21
CA LEU A 638 -15.99 6.84 5.07
C LEU A 638 -17.26 7.52 5.61
N VAL A 639 -17.16 8.20 6.76
CA VAL A 639 -18.29 8.95 7.32
C VAL A 639 -18.68 10.10 6.39
N ALA A 640 -17.71 10.82 5.83
CA ALA A 640 -17.97 11.88 4.85
C ALA A 640 -18.62 11.33 3.56
N LEU A 641 -18.08 10.24 3.01
CA LEU A 641 -18.62 9.54 1.84
C LEU A 641 -20.09 9.15 2.05
N TYR A 642 -20.41 8.49 3.18
CA TYR A 642 -21.77 8.06 3.45
C TYR A 642 -22.73 9.22 3.73
N ALA A 643 -22.27 10.28 4.39
CA ALA A 643 -23.08 11.49 4.56
C ALA A 643 -23.39 12.16 3.22
N LEU A 644 -22.41 12.24 2.31
CA LEU A 644 -22.59 12.75 0.95
C LEU A 644 -23.56 11.87 0.14
N ASP A 645 -23.39 10.55 0.20
CA ASP A 645 -24.25 9.59 -0.48
C ASP A 645 -25.72 9.70 -0.04
N THR A 646 -25.96 9.83 1.27
CA THR A 646 -27.33 9.94 1.83
C THR A 646 -28.09 11.18 1.36
N GLU A 647 -27.40 12.20 0.84
CA GLU A 647 -28.02 13.43 0.31
C GLU A 647 -28.02 13.46 -1.22
N LEU A 648 -26.88 13.10 -1.84
CA LEU A 648 -26.67 13.25 -3.28
C LEU A 648 -27.24 12.07 -4.07
N ASN A 649 -27.31 10.86 -3.49
CA ASN A 649 -27.79 9.67 -4.19
C ASN A 649 -29.15 9.18 -3.69
N ALA A 650 -29.47 9.35 -2.40
CA ALA A 650 -30.74 8.89 -1.84
C ALA A 650 -31.96 9.77 -2.23
N ALA A 651 -31.75 11.05 -2.60
CA ALA A 651 -32.83 11.96 -3.00
C ALA A 651 -33.50 11.59 -4.34
N GLY A 652 -32.82 10.85 -5.22
CA GLY A 652 -33.36 10.47 -6.53
C GLY A 652 -34.43 9.38 -6.53
N GLY A 653 -34.79 8.83 -5.36
CA GLY A 653 -35.83 7.81 -5.23
C GLY A 653 -37.25 8.37 -5.02
N ALA A 654 -37.37 9.62 -4.57
CA ALA A 654 -38.68 10.25 -4.36
C ALA A 654 -39.26 10.86 -5.64
N ASP A 655 -38.41 11.45 -6.50
CA ASP A 655 -38.85 12.05 -7.77
C ASP A 655 -38.98 11.04 -8.92
N ALA A 656 -38.35 9.86 -8.82
CA ALA A 656 -38.49 8.79 -9.82
C ALA A 656 -39.77 7.95 -9.67
N ALA A 657 -40.59 8.22 -8.65
CA ALA A 657 -41.92 7.63 -8.47
C ALA A 657 -43.04 8.49 -9.09
N ALA A 658 -42.70 9.65 -9.65
CA ALA A 658 -43.61 10.41 -10.48
C ALA A 658 -43.37 10.03 -11.94
N ASP A 659 -44.22 9.16 -12.48
CA ASP A 659 -44.43 9.01 -13.93
C ASP A 659 -44.92 10.36 -14.50
N VAL A 660 -44.02 11.33 -14.65
CA VAL A 660 -44.28 12.56 -15.40
C VAL A 660 -43.84 12.27 -16.82
N VAL A 661 -44.83 12.16 -17.72
CA VAL A 661 -44.65 12.19 -19.17
C VAL A 661 -43.72 13.36 -19.50
N PRO A 662 -42.58 13.15 -20.17
CA PRO A 662 -41.66 14.23 -20.47
C PRO A 662 -42.35 15.21 -21.42
N ASP A 663 -42.52 16.45 -20.99
CA ASP A 663 -43.00 17.57 -21.80
C ASP A 663 -42.00 17.83 -22.95
N PRO A 664 -42.38 17.63 -24.22
CA PRO A 664 -41.50 17.82 -25.36
C PRO A 664 -41.11 19.29 -25.61
N ASP A 665 -41.77 20.26 -24.94
CA ASP A 665 -41.52 21.70 -25.11
C ASP A 665 -40.73 22.34 -23.95
N ALA A 666 -40.22 21.54 -23.00
CA ALA A 666 -39.35 22.03 -21.94
C ALA A 666 -37.99 22.46 -22.50
N LYS A 667 -37.87 23.75 -22.84
CA LYS A 667 -36.60 24.41 -23.16
C LYS A 667 -35.54 24.01 -22.13
N ALA A 668 -34.46 23.40 -22.62
CA ALA A 668 -33.28 23.05 -21.86
C ALA A 668 -32.74 24.29 -21.12
N SER A 669 -33.08 24.44 -19.84
CA SER A 669 -32.45 25.45 -19.02
C SER A 669 -32.31 24.97 -17.58
N VAL A 670 -31.16 25.34 -17.02
CA VAL A 670 -30.65 25.12 -15.66
C VAL A 670 -30.05 23.73 -15.43
N LEU A 671 -28.71 23.67 -15.46
CA LEU A 671 -27.93 22.67 -14.74
C LEU A 671 -28.46 22.60 -13.32
N ASP A 672 -29.11 21.49 -12.95
CA ASP A 672 -29.45 21.24 -11.56
C ASP A 672 -28.13 21.21 -10.75
N ALA A 673 -27.99 22.18 -9.85
CA ALA A 673 -26.79 22.32 -9.03
C ALA A 673 -26.55 21.07 -8.17
N HIS A 674 -27.62 20.35 -7.79
CA HIS A 674 -27.53 19.10 -7.05
C HIS A 674 -26.96 17.97 -7.92
N ASP A 675 -27.52 17.75 -9.12
CA ASP A 675 -26.98 16.75 -10.06
C ASP A 675 -25.54 17.07 -10.48
N THR A 676 -25.21 18.35 -10.68
CA THR A 676 -23.85 18.78 -11.02
C THR A 676 -22.88 18.46 -9.88
N LEU A 677 -23.23 18.81 -8.64
CA LEU A 677 -22.43 18.51 -7.46
C LEU A 677 -22.25 17.00 -7.27
N ARG A 678 -23.32 16.21 -7.43
CA ARG A 678 -23.28 14.74 -7.39
C ARG A 678 -22.29 14.20 -8.41
N ARG A 679 -22.34 14.68 -9.65
CA ARG A 679 -21.44 14.25 -10.73
C ARG A 679 -19.98 14.58 -10.43
N LEU A 680 -19.71 15.78 -9.92
CA LEU A 680 -18.36 16.21 -9.56
C LEU A 680 -17.79 15.38 -8.40
N VAL A 681 -18.57 15.17 -7.33
CA VAL A 681 -18.11 14.44 -6.13
C VAL A 681 -17.86 12.95 -6.44
N PHE A 682 -18.86 12.25 -6.97
CA PHE A 682 -18.72 10.80 -7.21
C PHE A 682 -17.90 10.49 -8.46
N GLY A 683 -17.87 11.40 -9.45
CA GLY A 683 -16.94 11.32 -10.57
C GLY A 683 -15.50 11.51 -10.10
N GLY A 684 -15.26 12.50 -9.24
CA GLY A 684 -13.97 12.73 -8.60
C GLY A 684 -13.50 11.54 -7.77
N PHE A 685 -14.38 10.93 -6.98
CA PHE A 685 -14.05 9.71 -6.24
C PHE A 685 -13.69 8.54 -7.15
N ALA A 686 -14.45 8.31 -8.23
CA ALA A 686 -14.16 7.23 -9.16
C ALA A 686 -12.78 7.43 -9.85
N ILE A 687 -12.47 8.66 -10.26
CA ILE A 687 -11.16 9.01 -10.84
C ILE A 687 -10.05 8.86 -9.80
N ALA A 688 -10.22 9.38 -8.59
CA ALA A 688 -9.21 9.31 -7.53
C ALA A 688 -8.91 7.86 -7.12
N VAL A 689 -9.91 6.98 -7.06
CA VAL A 689 -9.71 5.54 -6.82
C VAL A 689 -8.95 4.89 -7.98
N ALA A 690 -9.27 5.23 -9.23
CA ALA A 690 -8.54 4.74 -10.40
C ALA A 690 -7.07 5.20 -10.40
N LEU A 691 -6.80 6.46 -10.02
CA LEU A 691 -5.45 7.01 -9.91
C LEU A 691 -4.65 6.34 -8.79
N ALA A 692 -5.26 6.14 -7.62
CA ALA A 692 -4.62 5.44 -6.50
C ALA A 692 -4.29 3.98 -6.86
N PHE A 693 -5.20 3.29 -7.57
CA PHE A 693 -4.94 1.94 -8.07
C PHE A 693 -3.80 1.91 -9.10
N LEU A 694 -3.80 2.85 -10.06
CA LEU A 694 -2.73 2.95 -11.06
C LEU A 694 -1.38 3.26 -10.42
N PHE A 695 -1.35 4.17 -9.44
CA PHE A 695 -0.16 4.48 -8.68
C PHE A 695 0.35 3.25 -7.92
N LEU A 696 -0.52 2.55 -7.20
CA LEU A 696 -0.18 1.32 -6.50
C LEU A 696 0.41 0.27 -7.47
N PHE A 697 -0.18 0.11 -8.65
CA PHE A 697 0.32 -0.81 -9.69
C PHE A 697 1.71 -0.41 -10.21
N LEU A 698 1.91 0.85 -10.61
CA LEU A 698 3.18 1.32 -11.15
C LEU A 698 4.30 1.31 -10.11
N LYS A 699 3.98 1.68 -8.86
CA LYS A 699 4.89 1.63 -7.72
C LYS A 699 5.50 0.25 -7.54
N GLN A 700 4.81 -0.84 -7.90
CA GLN A 700 5.36 -2.20 -7.77
C GLN A 700 6.64 -2.44 -8.57
N PHE A 701 6.90 -1.61 -9.58
CA PHE A 701 8.05 -1.72 -10.47
C PHE A 701 9.16 -0.71 -10.15
N ALA A 702 8.93 0.17 -9.17
CA ALA A 702 9.93 1.11 -8.68
C ALA A 702 11.15 0.37 -8.12
N ASP A 703 12.29 1.06 -8.08
CA ASP A 703 13.52 0.45 -7.60
C ASP A 703 13.40 0.02 -6.13
N GLY A 704 14.13 -1.04 -5.78
CA GLY A 704 14.06 -1.74 -4.48
C GLY A 704 12.72 -2.40 -4.14
N MET A 705 11.71 -2.37 -5.02
CA MET A 705 10.57 -3.29 -4.91
C MET A 705 10.96 -4.66 -5.44
N ASN A 706 10.53 -5.71 -4.73
CA ASN A 706 10.78 -7.08 -5.15
C ASN A 706 9.76 -7.45 -6.24
N MET A 707 10.16 -7.36 -7.50
CA MET A 707 9.34 -7.74 -8.66
C MET A 707 10.12 -8.74 -9.50
N PRO A 708 9.52 -9.89 -9.89
CA PRO A 708 10.19 -10.84 -10.78
C PRO A 708 10.68 -10.13 -12.05
N VAL A 709 11.99 -10.27 -12.34
CA VAL A 709 12.68 -9.56 -13.43
C VAL A 709 11.93 -9.70 -14.76
N ARG A 710 11.51 -10.92 -15.10
CA ARG A 710 10.71 -11.18 -16.30
C ARG A 710 9.45 -10.30 -16.35
N ILE A 711 8.67 -10.25 -15.27
CA ILE A 711 7.43 -9.47 -15.21
C ILE A 711 7.74 -7.97 -15.32
N ARG A 712 8.79 -7.48 -14.65
CA ARG A 712 9.24 -6.08 -14.75
C ARG A 712 9.53 -5.69 -16.20
N TRP A 713 10.28 -6.51 -16.94
CA TRP A 713 10.64 -6.23 -18.33
C TRP A 713 9.50 -6.47 -19.32
N ASP A 714 8.63 -7.45 -19.06
CA ASP A 714 7.40 -7.66 -19.83
C ASP A 714 6.51 -6.42 -19.73
N VAL A 715 6.38 -5.80 -18.55
CA VAL A 715 5.60 -4.57 -18.35
C VAL A 715 6.32 -3.35 -18.92
N ALA A 716 7.64 -3.22 -18.76
CA ALA A 716 8.43 -2.15 -19.39
C ALA A 716 8.21 -2.13 -20.91
N SER A 717 8.15 -3.31 -21.55
CA SER A 717 7.91 -3.44 -22.98
C SER A 717 6.49 -3.07 -23.45
N TRP A 718 5.58 -2.71 -22.56
CA TRP A 718 4.30 -2.08 -22.95
C TRP A 718 4.52 -0.67 -23.50
N PHE A 719 5.63 -0.05 -23.10
CA PHE A 719 5.90 1.37 -23.29
C PHE A 719 6.99 1.65 -24.32
N LEU A 720 7.26 0.69 -25.23
CA LEU A 720 8.31 0.78 -26.27
C LEU A 720 8.20 1.98 -27.22
N PHE A 721 7.08 2.69 -27.21
CA PHE A 721 6.87 3.89 -28.02
C PHE A 721 7.45 5.17 -27.38
N MET A 722 7.78 5.12 -26.10
CA MET A 722 8.54 6.16 -25.39
C MET A 722 10.03 5.91 -25.61
#